data_AF-A0A1H9L493-F1
#
_entry.id   AF-A0A1H9L493-F1
#
_cell.length_a   1.000
_cell.length_b   1.000
_cell.length_c   1.000
_cell.angle_alpha   90.00
_cell.angle_beta   90.00
_cell.angle_gamma   90.00
#
_symmetry.space_group_name_H-M   'P 1'
#
loop_
_entity.id
_entity.type
_entity.pdbx_description
1 polymer ?
#
loop_
_entity_poly.entity_id
_entity_poly.type
_entity_poly.pdbx_seq_one_letter_code
_entity_poly.pdbx_strand_id
1 'polypeptide(L)'
;MFVSADPPRLGHLNGKPLLDALPEVLPGDDYWAVAAATALAFVARGRIVPGVTAAGHDTWRVGPLDHADELHLRRLAAHGDYDLLREFLDAVADALPRGGHGPFASTEPQQVPGLKAWADEQITLSLRVETTDDLRFRAIVQVRAVTDPHPRDVRGSGRELDAIRAIGRIGWPPLQRLLDQAELTDDEVAELLDTGIEVHWPKDLATTLTAQAVIGEHTGRFAAGDLLTFSWRLALGSDVLTDAEMDLIAEASRPVVRLRDRWVLVDPRLKRKARQQLAPITAVQAVTAALTGSAVVDGEHVAVAPHDLAATITTIPRIPPPPGLRAQLRDYQLHGLRWLAHLTGLGLGACLADDMGLGKTITLIALHLHRDHEHPTLVVCPASLLGNWEREIHRFAPGTPVTRYHGPHRTLATEGIVLTTYGTMRMDAGTLRQHRWGMVVADEAQHVKNPRSGTATALRGIPAAARVALSGTPVENSLSELWSILDWTTPGLLGTHRAFRARWPEPDDTLAKVVKPFLLRRRKSDPGVAPELPAKTETDLPVPLTTEQAALYEALTRETLDRIARSDGMARRGLVLGLLTGLKQICNHPSHYLGHDTLRGTSGKLELLDELLGTILAEDGSVLIFTQYVAMARLLHRHLEQPTLFLHGGTPVHRREQMVDDFQQGRAPIFLLSLKAAGTGLNLTRADHVIHFDRWWNPAVEDQATDRAHRIGQTRPVQVHKLVTEGTVEERVAALLQDKRDLADAVLHGGDAALTELTDAELAELVRLRSTP
;
A
#
# COMPACT_ATOMS: atom_id res chain seq x y z
N MET A 1 7.70 23.08 71.39
CA MET A 1 8.17 22.52 70.12
C MET A 1 7.02 21.68 69.56
N PHE A 2 6.03 22.32 68.92
CA PHE A 2 4.99 21.62 68.17
C PHE A 2 5.40 21.65 66.71
N VAL A 3 5.68 20.48 66.16
CA VAL A 3 5.99 20.31 64.73
C VAL A 3 4.66 20.29 64.00
N SER A 4 4.51 21.18 63.02
CA SER A 4 3.39 21.22 62.07
C SER A 4 3.37 19.92 61.27
N ALA A 5 2.39 19.06 61.49
CA ALA A 5 2.05 18.02 60.53
C ALA A 5 1.28 18.68 59.39
N ASP A 6 1.72 18.49 58.15
CA ASP A 6 0.99 18.94 56.96
C ASP A 6 -0.45 18.38 56.98
N PRO A 7 -1.47 19.18 56.70
CA PRO A 7 -2.83 18.67 56.57
C PRO A 7 -2.88 17.67 55.40
N PRO A 8 -3.66 16.58 55.51
CA PRO A 8 -3.81 15.62 54.42
C PRO A 8 -4.34 16.34 53.18
N ARG A 9 -3.61 16.24 52.06
CA ARG A 9 -4.11 16.72 50.77
C ARG A 9 -5.34 15.88 50.40
N LEU A 10 -6.50 16.52 50.24
CA LEU A 10 -7.74 15.88 49.78
C LEU A 10 -7.44 14.95 48.59
N GLY A 11 -7.84 13.68 48.73
CA GLY A 11 -7.65 12.65 47.70
C GLY A 11 -6.30 11.91 47.74
N HIS A 12 -5.51 12.03 48.81
CA HIS A 12 -4.30 11.21 49.00
C HIS A 12 -4.26 10.53 50.37
N LEU A 13 -3.80 9.28 50.41
CA LEU A 13 -3.51 8.52 51.63
C LEU A 13 -2.06 8.02 51.56
N ASN A 14 -1.25 8.30 52.59
CA ASN A 14 0.18 7.97 52.62
C ASN A 14 0.98 8.45 51.38
N GLY A 15 0.65 9.63 50.83
CA GLY A 15 1.35 10.22 49.69
C GLY A 15 0.99 9.66 48.30
N LYS A 16 0.02 8.74 48.22
CA LYS A 16 -0.53 8.19 46.96
C LYS A 16 -1.99 8.61 46.76
N PRO A 17 -2.51 8.65 45.52
CA PRO A 17 -3.93 8.90 45.28
C PRO A 17 -4.80 7.91 46.07
N LEU A 18 -5.88 8.40 46.67
CA LEU A 18 -6.76 7.63 47.55
C LEU A 18 -7.28 6.35 46.87
N LEU A 19 -7.60 6.43 45.58
CA LEU A 19 -8.10 5.29 44.79
C LEU A 19 -7.03 4.19 44.57
N ASP A 20 -5.75 4.54 44.71
CA ASP A 20 -4.60 3.66 44.47
C ASP A 20 -3.94 3.17 45.78
N ALA A 21 -4.40 3.66 46.94
CA ALA A 21 -3.77 3.36 48.23
C ALA A 21 -4.81 3.16 49.34
N LEU A 22 -5.05 1.90 49.68
CA LEU A 22 -5.71 1.48 50.92
C LEU A 22 -4.70 0.64 51.72
N PRO A 23 -4.45 0.92 53.02
CA PRO A 23 -3.58 0.09 53.84
C PRO A 23 -4.26 -1.26 54.15
N GLU A 24 -3.46 -2.29 54.48
CA GLU A 24 -3.96 -3.65 54.74
C GLU A 24 -4.92 -3.75 55.94
N VAL A 25 -4.85 -2.80 56.87
CA VAL A 25 -5.77 -2.67 58.02
C VAL A 25 -6.10 -1.19 58.20
N LEU A 26 -7.37 -0.83 57.99
CA LEU A 26 -7.92 0.50 58.32
C LEU A 26 -8.49 0.47 59.75
N PRO A 27 -8.10 1.40 60.64
CA PRO A 27 -8.78 1.60 61.93
C PRO A 27 -10.26 1.96 61.71
N GLY A 28 -11.14 1.50 62.61
CA GLY A 28 -12.59 1.72 62.48
C GLY A 28 -12.99 3.20 62.42
N ASP A 29 -12.25 4.08 63.10
CA ASP A 29 -12.51 5.53 63.12
C ASP A 29 -12.12 6.22 61.80
N ASP A 30 -11.20 5.62 61.02
CA ASP A 30 -10.73 6.15 59.73
C ASP A 30 -11.56 5.63 58.54
N TYR A 31 -12.32 4.55 58.73
CA TYR A 31 -13.11 3.90 57.68
C TYR A 31 -14.09 4.86 56.98
N TRP A 32 -14.90 5.59 57.76
CA TRP A 32 -15.87 6.53 57.22
C TRP A 32 -15.24 7.82 56.69
N ALA A 33 -14.08 8.22 57.22
CA ALA A 33 -13.32 9.34 56.67
C ALA A 33 -12.78 9.01 55.27
N VAL A 34 -12.25 7.81 55.08
CA VAL A 34 -11.82 7.30 53.77
C VAL A 34 -13.01 7.12 52.83
N ALA A 35 -14.14 6.59 53.31
CA ALA A 35 -15.37 6.48 52.52
C ALA A 35 -15.88 7.85 52.05
N ALA A 36 -15.89 8.86 52.92
CA ALA A 36 -16.33 10.22 52.57
C ALA A 36 -15.40 10.86 51.52
N ALA A 37 -14.08 10.72 51.69
CA ALA A 37 -13.11 11.19 50.71
C ALA A 37 -13.23 10.46 49.37
N THR A 38 -13.57 9.17 49.39
CA THR A 38 -13.82 8.36 48.19
C THR A 38 -15.07 8.81 47.45
N ALA A 39 -16.18 9.09 48.14
CA ALA A 39 -17.39 9.68 47.55
C ALA A 39 -17.09 11.02 46.88
N LEU A 40 -16.39 11.92 47.58
CA LEU A 40 -16.02 13.23 47.06
C LEU A 40 -15.13 13.11 45.82
N ALA A 41 -14.20 12.15 45.80
CA ALA A 41 -13.35 11.90 44.64
C ALA A 41 -14.17 11.42 43.43
N PHE A 42 -15.16 10.55 43.63
CA PHE A 42 -16.06 10.11 42.56
C PHE A 42 -16.94 11.23 42.03
N VAL A 43 -17.51 12.05 42.92
CA VAL A 43 -18.31 13.22 42.53
C VAL A 43 -17.46 14.24 41.76
N ALA A 44 -16.23 14.51 42.20
CA ALA A 44 -15.30 15.39 41.50
C ALA A 44 -14.90 14.85 40.11
N ARG A 45 -14.88 13.53 39.91
CA ARG A 45 -14.69 12.88 38.60
C ARG A 45 -15.96 12.84 37.75
N GLY A 46 -17.07 13.43 38.20
CA GLY A 46 -18.35 13.43 37.51
C GLY A 46 -19.05 12.06 37.50
N ARG A 47 -18.67 11.15 38.40
CA ARG A 47 -19.26 9.80 38.54
C ARG A 47 -20.53 9.86 39.39
N ILE A 48 -21.52 10.58 38.92
CA ILE A 48 -22.81 10.76 39.59
C ILE A 48 -23.94 10.61 38.56
N VAL A 49 -25.00 9.88 38.91
CA VAL A 49 -26.17 9.63 38.04
C VAL A 49 -27.49 9.93 38.76
N PRO A 50 -28.52 10.39 38.03
CA PRO A 50 -29.84 10.60 38.59
C PRO A 50 -30.56 9.26 38.80
N GLY A 51 -31.25 9.13 39.93
CA GLY A 51 -32.07 7.98 40.30
C GLY A 51 -33.40 8.38 40.94
N VAL A 52 -34.30 7.41 41.08
CA VAL A 52 -35.59 7.60 41.74
C VAL A 52 -35.70 6.59 42.88
N THR A 53 -35.96 7.06 44.09
CA THR A 53 -36.14 6.19 45.27
C THR A 53 -37.42 5.36 45.16
N ALA A 54 -37.54 4.29 45.95
CA ALA A 54 -38.75 3.46 45.99
C ALA A 54 -40.02 4.28 46.33
N ALA A 55 -39.86 5.33 47.15
CA ALA A 55 -40.89 6.29 47.51
C ALA A 55 -41.15 7.38 46.44
N GLY A 56 -40.52 7.30 45.27
CA GLY A 56 -40.76 8.20 44.14
C GLY A 56 -40.08 9.57 44.24
N HIS A 57 -39.05 9.71 45.06
CA HIS A 57 -38.28 10.96 45.17
C HIS A 57 -37.02 10.93 44.31
N ASP A 58 -36.60 12.10 43.82
CA ASP A 58 -35.34 12.27 43.12
C ASP A 58 -34.13 12.02 44.03
N THR A 59 -33.06 11.47 43.47
CA THR A 59 -31.80 11.29 44.18
C THR A 59 -30.61 11.22 43.23
N TRP A 60 -29.45 11.70 43.65
CA TRP A 60 -28.17 11.46 42.98
C TRP A 60 -27.41 10.35 43.67
N ARG A 61 -26.76 9.51 42.85
CA ARG A 61 -26.02 8.33 43.31
C ARG A 61 -24.67 8.25 42.65
N VAL A 62 -23.71 7.57 43.27
CA VAL A 62 -22.38 7.39 42.72
C VAL A 62 -22.40 6.34 41.59
N GLY A 63 -22.00 6.74 40.39
CA GLY A 63 -21.88 5.89 39.19
C GLY A 63 -21.81 6.67 37.86
N PRO A 64 -21.62 6.02 36.71
CA PRO A 64 -21.27 4.61 36.55
C PRO A 64 -19.81 4.36 36.94
N LEU A 65 -19.56 3.25 37.64
CA LEU A 65 -18.23 2.85 38.10
C LEU A 65 -17.55 1.98 37.04
N ASP A 66 -16.26 2.19 36.80
CA ASP A 66 -15.46 1.26 36.01
C ASP A 66 -14.89 0.12 36.87
N HIS A 67 -14.22 -0.84 36.23
CA HIS A 67 -13.65 -2.00 36.93
C HIS A 67 -12.65 -1.63 38.04
N ALA A 68 -11.90 -0.53 37.87
CA ALA A 68 -10.92 -0.10 38.86
C ALA A 68 -11.60 0.57 40.07
N ASP A 69 -12.61 1.41 39.81
CA ASP A 69 -13.43 2.04 40.85
C ASP A 69 -14.13 0.98 41.73
N GLU A 70 -14.65 -0.08 41.10
CA GLU A 70 -15.31 -1.20 41.76
C GLU A 70 -14.35 -2.05 42.61
N LEU A 71 -13.15 -2.33 42.10
CA LEU A 71 -12.12 -3.03 42.85
C LEU A 71 -11.68 -2.24 44.09
N HIS A 72 -11.60 -0.91 43.97
CA HIS A 72 -11.31 -0.03 45.10
C HIS A 72 -12.39 -0.09 46.19
N LEU A 73 -13.67 0.00 45.81
CA LEU A 73 -14.79 -0.10 46.76
C LEU A 73 -14.83 -1.44 47.48
N ARG A 74 -14.56 -2.55 46.78
CA ARG A 74 -14.49 -3.87 47.40
C ARG A 74 -13.35 -4.01 48.40
N ARG A 75 -12.19 -3.40 48.11
CA ARG A 75 -11.06 -3.35 49.05
C ARG A 75 -11.42 -2.52 50.28
N LEU A 76 -12.08 -1.39 50.10
CA LEU A 76 -12.52 -0.55 51.22
C LEU A 76 -13.56 -1.31 52.06
N ALA A 77 -14.56 -1.92 51.43
CA ALA A 77 -15.60 -2.71 52.10
C ALA A 77 -15.08 -3.94 52.83
N ALA A 78 -13.86 -4.43 52.56
CA ALA A 78 -13.27 -5.49 53.38
C ALA A 78 -13.11 -5.09 54.87
N HIS A 79 -13.18 -3.80 55.17
CA HIS A 79 -13.15 -3.23 56.52
C HIS A 79 -14.54 -2.87 57.07
N GLY A 80 -15.62 -3.18 56.35
CA GLY A 80 -17.00 -2.86 56.73
C GLY A 80 -18.03 -3.69 55.95
N ASP A 81 -19.19 -3.11 55.67
CA ASP A 81 -20.23 -3.74 54.86
C ASP A 81 -20.36 -3.02 53.51
N TYR A 82 -20.41 -3.77 52.40
CA TYR A 82 -20.41 -3.19 51.06
C TYR A 82 -21.70 -2.42 50.77
N ASP A 83 -22.85 -2.92 51.20
CA ASP A 83 -24.15 -2.27 50.97
C ASP A 83 -24.23 -0.98 51.79
N LEU A 84 -23.81 -1.01 53.06
CA LEU A 84 -23.77 0.18 53.92
C LEU A 84 -22.76 1.23 53.40
N LEU A 85 -21.61 0.80 52.87
CA LEU A 85 -20.65 1.69 52.22
C LEU A 85 -21.29 2.35 50.99
N ARG A 86 -21.99 1.60 50.15
CA ARG A 86 -22.66 2.14 48.95
C ARG A 86 -23.76 3.14 49.32
N GLU A 87 -24.59 2.83 50.32
CA GLU A 87 -25.61 3.75 50.82
C GLU A 87 -25.01 5.06 51.32
N PHE A 88 -23.88 4.99 52.05
CA PHE A 88 -23.17 6.18 52.53
C PHE A 88 -22.60 7.02 51.38
N LEU A 89 -21.97 6.38 50.38
CA LEU A 89 -21.42 7.08 49.22
C LEU A 89 -22.52 7.77 48.40
N ASP A 90 -23.66 7.09 48.20
CA ASP A 90 -24.83 7.65 47.53
C ASP A 90 -25.40 8.82 48.33
N ALA A 91 -25.49 8.72 49.66
CA ALA A 91 -25.95 9.83 50.51
C ALA A 91 -25.03 11.07 50.42
N VAL A 92 -23.71 10.87 50.36
CA VAL A 92 -22.75 11.97 50.14
C VAL A 92 -22.91 12.57 48.74
N ALA A 93 -23.08 11.73 47.71
CA ALA A 93 -23.30 12.20 46.35
C ALA A 93 -24.64 12.93 46.18
N ASP A 94 -25.68 12.53 46.90
CA ASP A 94 -26.99 13.19 46.90
C ASP A 94 -26.94 14.62 47.45
N ALA A 95 -26.09 14.86 48.45
CA ALA A 95 -26.01 16.14 49.14
C ALA A 95 -25.23 17.23 48.36
N LEU A 96 -24.36 16.87 47.43
CA LEU A 96 -23.40 17.78 46.80
C LEU A 96 -23.92 18.63 45.62
N PRO A 97 -24.64 18.08 44.62
CA PRO A 97 -25.07 18.83 43.44
C PRO A 97 -26.33 19.68 43.68
N ARG A 98 -26.94 19.61 44.88
CA ARG A 98 -28.18 20.30 45.22
C ARG A 98 -27.92 21.77 45.58
N GLY A 99 -28.56 22.69 44.87
CA GLY A 99 -28.38 24.14 45.05
C GLY A 99 -29.22 25.03 44.13
N GLY A 100 -30.16 24.45 43.38
CA GLY A 100 -31.05 25.13 42.45
C GLY A 100 -32.53 24.84 42.73
N HIS A 101 -33.37 25.01 41.71
CA HIS A 101 -34.82 24.76 41.81
C HIS A 101 -35.26 23.64 40.88
N GLY A 102 -36.16 22.76 41.36
CA GLY A 102 -36.72 21.65 40.61
C GLY A 102 -36.03 20.30 40.87
N PRO A 103 -36.50 19.22 40.22
CA PRO A 103 -35.98 17.88 40.46
C PRO A 103 -34.47 17.77 40.22
N PHE A 104 -33.78 17.03 41.08
CA PHE A 104 -32.34 16.82 41.13
C PHE A 104 -31.52 18.09 41.42
N ALA A 105 -32.12 19.28 41.39
CA ALA A 105 -31.44 20.53 41.68
C ALA A 105 -31.82 21.08 43.08
N SER A 106 -33.02 20.78 43.57
CA SER A 106 -33.54 21.29 44.85
C SER A 106 -32.76 20.75 46.05
N THR A 107 -32.57 21.63 47.06
CA THR A 107 -31.96 21.30 48.36
C THR A 107 -32.71 20.18 49.08
N GLU A 108 -34.03 20.13 48.95
CA GLU A 108 -34.84 19.03 49.47
C GLU A 108 -35.25 18.07 48.33
N PRO A 109 -35.19 16.74 48.56
CA PRO A 109 -35.65 15.76 47.58
C PRO A 109 -37.07 16.03 47.08
N GLN A 110 -37.28 16.02 45.77
CA GLN A 110 -38.58 16.28 45.14
C GLN A 110 -39.28 14.98 44.75
N GLN A 111 -40.60 14.94 44.91
CA GLN A 111 -41.39 13.84 44.36
C GLN A 111 -41.45 13.92 42.83
N VAL A 112 -40.98 12.85 42.18
CA VAL A 112 -40.98 12.67 40.72
C VAL A 112 -41.56 11.31 40.30
N PRO A 113 -42.83 11.01 40.67
CA PRO A 113 -43.44 9.71 40.37
C PRO A 113 -43.51 9.40 38.87
N GLY A 114 -43.54 10.42 38.00
CA GLY A 114 -43.51 10.27 36.54
C GLY A 114 -42.17 9.73 35.99
N LEU A 115 -41.08 9.79 36.75
CA LEU A 115 -39.76 9.28 36.35
C LEU A 115 -39.51 7.84 36.78
N LYS A 116 -40.44 7.22 37.53
CA LYS A 116 -40.31 5.82 37.98
C LYS A 116 -40.26 4.83 36.80
N ALA A 117 -41.09 5.05 35.78
CA ALA A 117 -41.09 4.22 34.58
C ALA A 117 -39.78 4.32 33.78
N TRP A 118 -39.21 5.53 33.67
CA TRP A 118 -37.89 5.75 33.06
C TRP A 118 -36.77 5.01 33.81
N ALA A 119 -36.82 4.97 35.14
CA ALA A 119 -35.86 4.22 35.95
C ALA A 119 -36.00 2.70 35.77
N ASP A 120 -37.22 2.19 35.63
CA ASP A 120 -37.48 0.76 35.40
C ASP A 120 -37.07 0.30 33.97
N GLU A 121 -37.10 1.20 32.99
CA GLU A 121 -36.64 0.91 31.61
C GLU A 121 -35.13 0.67 31.52
N GLN A 122 -34.35 1.18 32.48
CA GLN A 122 -32.89 1.09 32.56
C GLN A 122 -32.43 -0.22 33.26
N ILE A 123 -33.23 -1.29 33.18
CA ILE A 123 -32.90 -2.60 33.74
C ILE A 123 -32.38 -3.53 32.64
N THR A 124 -31.20 -4.11 32.88
CA THR A 124 -30.55 -5.12 32.03
C THR A 124 -30.60 -6.50 32.68
N LEU A 125 -30.64 -7.55 31.86
CA LEU A 125 -30.57 -8.94 32.33
C LEU A 125 -29.22 -9.55 31.97
N SER A 126 -28.71 -10.38 32.87
CA SER A 126 -27.52 -11.20 32.69
C SER A 126 -27.79 -12.61 33.22
N LEU A 127 -26.94 -13.57 32.87
CA LEU A 127 -27.07 -14.95 33.31
C LEU A 127 -25.79 -15.40 33.97
N ARG A 128 -25.88 -15.90 35.20
CA ARG A 128 -24.78 -16.65 35.82
C ARG A 128 -24.98 -18.13 35.53
N VAL A 129 -24.02 -18.75 34.85
CA VAL A 129 -24.04 -20.17 34.55
C VAL A 129 -23.16 -20.91 35.56
N GLU A 130 -23.73 -21.92 36.19
CA GLU A 130 -23.08 -22.83 37.14
C GLU A 130 -23.08 -24.24 36.55
N THR A 131 -22.10 -25.06 36.92
CA THR A 131 -22.01 -26.47 36.47
C THR A 131 -22.43 -27.38 37.61
N THR A 132 -23.30 -28.36 37.33
CA THR A 132 -23.70 -29.40 38.29
C THR A 132 -22.73 -30.59 38.27
N ASP A 133 -22.81 -31.47 39.28
CA ASP A 133 -21.98 -32.68 39.37
C ASP A 133 -22.14 -33.63 38.16
N ASP A 134 -23.30 -33.59 37.49
CA ASP A 134 -23.60 -34.35 36.27
C ASP A 134 -23.27 -33.59 34.96
N LEU A 135 -22.49 -32.51 35.04
CA LEU A 135 -22.06 -31.69 33.90
C LEU A 135 -23.23 -31.10 33.11
N ARG A 136 -24.30 -30.73 33.81
CA ARG A 136 -25.37 -29.88 33.26
C ARG A 136 -25.11 -28.44 33.64
N PHE A 137 -25.59 -27.53 32.82
CA PHE A 137 -25.50 -26.11 33.12
C PHE A 137 -26.77 -25.64 33.77
N ARG A 138 -26.58 -24.90 34.87
CA ARG A 138 -27.64 -24.21 35.57
C ARG A 138 -27.48 -22.72 35.32
N ALA A 139 -28.43 -22.08 34.65
CA ALA A 139 -28.49 -20.64 34.51
C ALA A 139 -29.31 -20.02 35.65
N ILE A 140 -28.74 -18.98 36.25
CA ILE A 140 -29.40 -18.12 37.22
C ILE A 140 -29.61 -16.78 36.55
N VAL A 141 -30.88 -16.40 36.34
CA VAL A 141 -31.24 -15.09 35.80
C VAL A 141 -30.90 -14.05 36.84
N GLN A 142 -30.09 -13.08 36.43
CA GLN A 142 -29.72 -11.95 37.25
C GLN A 142 -30.22 -10.65 36.63
N VAL A 143 -30.63 -9.72 37.49
CA VAL A 143 -31.09 -8.39 37.11
C VAL A 143 -30.07 -7.36 37.56
N ARG A 144 -29.76 -6.43 36.66
CA ARG A 144 -28.90 -5.27 36.95
C ARG A 144 -29.64 -4.02 36.52
N ALA A 145 -30.04 -3.19 37.49
CA ALA A 145 -30.46 -1.83 37.17
C ALA A 145 -29.23 -0.99 36.80
N VAL A 146 -29.41 0.05 35.97
CA VAL A 146 -28.34 1.00 35.65
C VAL A 146 -27.70 1.64 36.89
N THR A 147 -28.39 1.60 38.03
CA THR A 147 -27.91 2.09 39.33
C THR A 147 -27.22 1.04 40.21
N ASP A 148 -27.21 -0.24 39.81
CA ASP A 148 -26.61 -1.36 40.56
C ASP A 148 -25.32 -1.83 39.88
N PRO A 149 -24.16 -1.82 40.57
CA PRO A 149 -22.90 -2.25 39.98
C PRO A 149 -22.80 -3.77 39.80
N HIS A 150 -23.60 -4.56 40.53
CA HIS A 150 -23.62 -6.01 40.42
C HIS A 150 -24.99 -6.54 40.05
N PRO A 151 -25.03 -7.53 39.14
CA PRO A 151 -26.26 -8.24 38.86
C PRO A 151 -26.68 -9.07 40.09
N ARG A 152 -27.92 -8.91 40.54
CA ARG A 152 -28.50 -9.68 41.64
C ARG A 152 -29.37 -10.80 41.08
N ASP A 153 -29.33 -11.98 41.70
CA ASP A 153 -30.19 -13.11 41.31
C ASP A 153 -31.66 -12.65 41.41
N VAL A 154 -32.45 -12.83 40.35
CA VAL A 154 -33.84 -12.32 40.29
C VAL A 154 -34.70 -12.92 41.40
N ARG A 155 -34.43 -14.16 41.78
CA ARG A 155 -35.19 -14.88 42.79
C ARG A 155 -34.86 -14.33 44.18
N GLY A 156 -35.86 -13.72 44.82
CA GLY A 156 -35.69 -13.17 46.17
C GLY A 156 -35.11 -11.74 46.17
N SER A 157 -35.00 -11.10 45.00
CA SER A 157 -34.55 -9.71 44.90
C SER A 157 -35.68 -8.69 45.04
N GLY A 158 -36.94 -9.13 45.04
CA GLY A 158 -38.11 -8.22 45.03
C GLY A 158 -38.31 -7.48 43.71
N ARG A 159 -37.61 -7.88 42.63
CA ARG A 159 -37.64 -7.28 41.28
C ARG A 159 -38.09 -8.28 40.21
N GLU A 160 -38.82 -9.32 40.61
CA GLU A 160 -39.29 -10.40 39.75
C GLU A 160 -40.22 -9.88 38.63
N LEU A 161 -41.07 -8.90 38.95
CA LEU A 161 -41.94 -8.21 37.98
C LEU A 161 -41.12 -7.41 36.95
N ASP A 162 -40.03 -6.79 37.37
CA ASP A 162 -39.14 -6.03 36.49
C ASP A 162 -38.38 -6.96 35.54
N ALA A 163 -37.92 -8.11 36.06
CA ALA A 163 -37.30 -9.15 35.25
C ALA A 163 -38.26 -9.68 34.17
N ILE A 164 -39.52 -9.97 34.52
CA ILE A 164 -40.55 -10.42 33.55
C ILE A 164 -40.76 -9.39 32.43
N ARG A 165 -40.79 -8.08 32.77
CA ARG A 165 -40.90 -7.00 31.77
C ARG A 165 -39.65 -6.90 30.89
N ALA A 166 -38.46 -7.09 31.47
CA ALA A 166 -37.20 -7.10 30.73
C ALA A 166 -37.07 -8.30 29.78
N ILE A 167 -37.57 -9.47 30.17
CA ILE A 167 -37.61 -10.69 29.33
C ILE A 167 -38.39 -10.45 28.04
N GLY A 168 -39.55 -9.77 28.13
CA GLY A 168 -40.37 -9.44 26.97
C GLY A 168 -39.65 -8.60 25.90
N ARG A 169 -38.55 -7.92 26.26
CA ARG A 169 -37.71 -7.12 25.36
C ARG A 169 -36.58 -7.92 24.71
N ILE A 170 -36.08 -8.96 25.39
CA ILE A 170 -34.88 -9.72 24.99
C ILE A 170 -35.19 -10.83 23.97
N GLY A 171 -36.46 -11.21 23.79
CA GLY A 171 -36.88 -12.04 22.65
C GLY A 171 -36.29 -13.46 22.63
N TRP A 172 -35.60 -13.90 23.69
CA TRP A 172 -35.08 -15.26 23.85
C TRP A 172 -36.05 -16.08 24.73
N PRO A 173 -36.88 -16.95 24.15
CA PRO A 173 -37.96 -17.64 24.88
C PRO A 173 -37.55 -18.44 26.12
N PRO A 174 -36.37 -19.10 26.16
CA PRO A 174 -35.89 -19.82 27.35
C PRO A 174 -35.79 -18.96 28.61
N LEU A 175 -35.58 -17.65 28.49
CA LEU A 175 -35.36 -16.77 29.64
C LEU A 175 -36.55 -16.75 30.60
N GLN A 176 -37.78 -16.94 30.08
CA GLN A 176 -39.00 -16.99 30.89
C GLN A 176 -39.06 -18.26 31.76
N ARG A 177 -38.67 -19.42 31.20
CA ARG A 177 -38.61 -20.67 32.00
C ARG A 177 -37.43 -20.69 32.96
N LEU A 178 -36.34 -19.99 32.65
CA LEU A 178 -35.13 -19.91 33.49
C LEU A 178 -35.34 -19.14 34.80
N LEU A 179 -36.42 -18.37 34.92
CA LEU A 179 -36.84 -17.79 36.19
C LEU A 179 -37.27 -18.85 37.22
N ASP A 180 -37.88 -19.94 36.75
CA ASP A 180 -38.47 -21.00 37.58
C ASP A 180 -37.63 -22.28 37.60
N GLN A 181 -37.08 -22.67 36.44
CA GLN A 181 -36.29 -23.87 36.22
C GLN A 181 -34.92 -23.53 35.66
N ALA A 182 -33.88 -23.80 36.44
CA ALA A 182 -32.57 -23.26 36.15
C ALA A 182 -31.70 -24.13 35.21
N GLU A 183 -32.10 -25.35 34.83
CA GLU A 183 -31.28 -26.16 33.90
C GLU A 183 -31.38 -25.66 32.45
N LEU A 184 -30.23 -25.51 31.79
CA LEU A 184 -30.10 -25.26 30.36
C LEU A 184 -29.98 -26.59 29.60
N THR A 185 -30.69 -26.69 28.49
CA THR A 185 -30.45 -27.72 27.48
C THR A 185 -29.19 -27.40 26.67
N ASP A 186 -28.63 -28.41 26.01
CA ASP A 186 -27.46 -28.23 25.15
C ASP A 186 -27.74 -27.25 23.98
N ASP A 187 -28.97 -27.21 23.47
CA ASP A 187 -29.38 -26.26 22.41
C ASP A 187 -29.42 -24.82 22.95
N GLU A 188 -29.90 -24.61 24.18
CA GLU A 188 -29.96 -23.28 24.79
C GLU A 188 -28.59 -22.76 25.19
N VAL A 189 -27.66 -23.64 25.59
CA VAL A 189 -26.26 -23.28 25.82
C VAL A 189 -25.61 -22.80 24.53
N ALA A 190 -25.95 -23.43 23.39
CA ALA A 190 -25.48 -22.99 22.08
C ALA A 190 -26.12 -21.65 21.67
N GLU A 191 -27.42 -21.47 21.91
CA GLU A 191 -28.12 -20.19 21.65
C GLU A 191 -27.55 -19.05 22.49
N LEU A 192 -27.17 -19.30 23.75
CA LEU A 192 -26.58 -18.29 24.64
C LEU A 192 -25.30 -17.63 24.12
N LEU A 193 -24.57 -18.31 23.23
CA LEU A 193 -23.38 -17.75 22.59
C LEU A 193 -23.72 -16.66 21.55
N ASP A 194 -24.98 -16.62 21.07
CA ASP A 194 -25.44 -15.72 20.01
C ASP A 194 -26.55 -14.73 20.47
N THR A 195 -27.11 -14.86 21.68
CA THR A 195 -28.27 -14.05 22.14
C THR A 195 -27.94 -12.62 22.57
N GLY A 196 -26.66 -12.26 22.67
CA GLY A 196 -26.20 -10.93 23.10
C GLY A 196 -26.47 -10.62 24.59
N ILE A 197 -26.96 -11.60 25.35
CA ILE A 197 -27.15 -11.51 26.80
C ILE A 197 -25.77 -11.60 27.47
N GLU A 198 -25.52 -10.80 28.50
CA GLU A 198 -24.29 -10.91 29.30
C GLU A 198 -24.32 -12.23 30.08
N VAL A 199 -23.38 -13.14 29.82
CA VAL A 199 -23.29 -14.46 30.48
C VAL A 199 -21.99 -14.58 31.28
N HIS A 200 -22.12 -14.89 32.58
CA HIS A 200 -21.03 -15.20 33.48
C HIS A 200 -20.82 -16.72 33.54
N TRP A 201 -19.83 -17.23 32.81
CA TRP A 201 -19.49 -18.66 32.77
C TRP A 201 -18.68 -19.12 34.00
N PRO A 202 -18.72 -20.43 34.35
CA PRO A 202 -17.90 -21.00 35.42
C PRO A 202 -16.41 -20.77 35.18
N LYS A 203 -15.64 -20.50 36.25
CA LYS A 203 -14.19 -20.24 36.15
C LYS A 203 -13.38 -21.40 35.57
N ASP A 204 -13.87 -22.63 35.73
CA ASP A 204 -13.20 -23.85 35.26
C ASP A 204 -13.51 -24.17 33.78
N LEU A 205 -14.40 -23.41 33.15
CA LEU A 205 -14.76 -23.54 31.74
C LEU A 205 -13.84 -22.65 30.90
N ALA A 206 -12.94 -23.25 30.12
CA ALA A 206 -12.10 -22.49 29.20
C ALA A 206 -12.95 -22.06 27.99
N THR A 207 -13.14 -20.75 27.83
CA THR A 207 -13.95 -20.15 26.74
C THR A 207 -13.13 -19.65 25.55
N THR A 208 -11.81 -19.86 25.57
CA THR A 208 -10.86 -19.24 24.64
C THR A 208 -10.41 -20.17 23.53
N LEU A 209 -11.36 -20.87 22.88
CA LEU A 209 -11.05 -21.51 21.60
C LEU A 209 -10.98 -20.45 20.51
N THR A 210 -9.86 -20.44 19.79
CA THR A 210 -9.68 -19.62 18.59
C THR A 210 -9.51 -20.51 17.38
N ALA A 211 -9.87 -20.02 16.19
CA ALA A 211 -9.68 -20.71 14.92
C ALA A 211 -8.69 -19.94 14.05
N GLN A 212 -7.71 -20.65 13.50
CA GLN A 212 -6.83 -20.14 12.47
C GLN A 212 -6.78 -21.12 11.31
N ALA A 213 -6.53 -20.63 10.11
CA ALA A 213 -6.24 -21.49 8.98
C ALA A 213 -4.74 -21.83 8.96
N VAL A 214 -4.40 -23.06 8.60
CA VAL A 214 -3.04 -23.58 8.55
C VAL A 214 -2.74 -24.01 7.12
N ILE A 215 -1.56 -23.65 6.65
CA ILE A 215 -1.02 -24.05 5.35
C ILE A 215 -0.23 -25.35 5.56
N GLY A 216 -0.37 -26.32 4.67
CA GLY A 216 0.39 -27.56 4.70
C GLY A 216 1.85 -27.42 4.26
N GLU A 217 2.59 -28.53 4.38
CA GLU A 217 3.99 -28.58 3.98
C GLU A 217 4.20 -28.28 2.49
N HIS A 218 5.37 -27.74 2.17
CA HIS A 218 5.79 -27.41 0.81
C HIS A 218 7.12 -28.08 0.48
N THR A 219 7.32 -28.42 -0.79
CA THR A 219 8.54 -29.12 -1.28
C THR A 219 9.71 -28.16 -1.57
N GLY A 220 9.59 -26.87 -1.23
CA GLY A 220 10.61 -25.84 -1.46
C GLY A 220 10.68 -25.28 -2.89
N ARG A 221 9.84 -25.75 -3.82
CA ARG A 221 9.67 -25.16 -5.17
C ARG A 221 8.19 -24.91 -5.43
N PHE A 222 7.90 -23.81 -6.14
CA PHE A 222 6.56 -23.42 -6.53
C PHE A 222 6.42 -23.58 -8.04
N ALA A 223 5.70 -24.60 -8.48
CA ALA A 223 5.25 -24.70 -9.86
C ALA A 223 3.88 -24.02 -10.02
N ALA A 224 3.63 -23.51 -11.24
CA ALA A 224 2.32 -22.98 -11.59
C ALA A 224 1.28 -24.10 -11.52
N GLY A 225 0.35 -24.00 -10.56
CA GLY A 225 -0.71 -24.99 -10.35
C GLY A 225 -0.50 -25.92 -9.16
N ASP A 226 0.61 -25.83 -8.43
CA ASP A 226 0.79 -26.57 -7.18
C ASP A 226 -0.26 -26.13 -6.16
N LEU A 227 -0.91 -27.12 -5.55
CA LEU A 227 -1.91 -26.93 -4.51
C LEU A 227 -1.33 -27.40 -3.18
N LEU A 228 -1.43 -26.54 -2.17
CA LEU A 228 -1.11 -26.88 -0.78
C LEU A 228 -2.41 -27.15 -0.04
N THR A 229 -2.33 -28.07 0.92
CA THR A 229 -3.42 -28.27 1.86
C THR A 229 -3.64 -26.99 2.65
N PHE A 230 -4.90 -26.68 2.88
CA PHE A 230 -5.33 -25.57 3.69
C PHE A 230 -6.40 -26.12 4.61
N SER A 231 -6.27 -25.92 5.91
CA SER A 231 -7.16 -26.55 6.89
C SER A 231 -7.38 -25.66 8.10
N TRP A 232 -8.56 -25.74 8.70
CA TRP A 232 -8.80 -25.13 9.99
C TRP A 232 -8.00 -25.83 11.08
N ARG A 233 -7.44 -25.05 12.00
CA ARG A 233 -6.89 -25.55 13.24
C ARG A 233 -7.35 -24.68 14.39
N LEU A 234 -7.93 -25.32 15.39
CA LEU A 234 -8.36 -24.66 16.61
C LEU A 234 -7.20 -24.63 17.61
N ALA A 235 -7.15 -23.58 18.42
CA ALA A 235 -6.20 -23.44 19.52
C ALA A 235 -6.93 -23.09 20.81
N LEU A 236 -6.54 -23.74 21.90
CA LEU A 236 -7.01 -23.42 23.25
C LEU A 236 -5.99 -22.47 23.90
N GLY A 237 -6.33 -21.18 23.95
CA GLY A 237 -5.35 -20.15 24.28
C GLY A 237 -4.24 -20.07 23.22
N SER A 238 -2.99 -20.33 23.60
CA SER A 238 -1.84 -20.39 22.69
C SER A 238 -1.58 -21.77 22.09
N ASP A 239 -2.22 -22.82 22.62
CA ASP A 239 -1.85 -24.19 22.30
C ASP A 239 -2.75 -24.76 21.21
N VAL A 240 -2.14 -25.11 20.08
CA VAL A 240 -2.82 -25.69 18.93
C VAL A 240 -3.34 -27.10 19.26
N LEU A 241 -4.56 -27.42 18.84
CA LEU A 241 -5.16 -28.74 19.02
C LEU A 241 -4.56 -29.77 18.05
N THR A 242 -4.48 -31.01 18.51
CA THR A 242 -4.12 -32.20 17.71
C THR A 242 -5.29 -32.61 16.81
N ASP A 243 -5.02 -33.45 15.81
CA ASP A 243 -6.07 -33.91 14.88
C ASP A 243 -7.14 -34.73 15.63
N ALA A 244 -6.73 -35.56 16.60
CA ALA A 244 -7.66 -36.28 17.47
C ALA A 244 -8.52 -35.34 18.33
N GLU A 245 -7.95 -34.24 18.83
CA GLU A 245 -8.70 -33.22 19.58
C GLU A 245 -9.67 -32.44 18.67
N MET A 246 -9.30 -32.21 17.41
CA MET A 246 -10.18 -31.62 16.40
C MET A 246 -11.35 -32.54 16.07
N ASP A 247 -11.10 -33.85 15.92
CA ASP A 247 -12.14 -34.86 15.69
C ASP A 247 -13.10 -34.95 16.87
N LEU A 248 -12.59 -34.90 18.12
CA LEU A 248 -13.43 -34.85 19.32
C LEU A 248 -14.37 -33.64 19.31
N ILE A 249 -13.90 -32.47 18.88
CA ILE A 249 -14.74 -31.26 18.73
C ILE A 249 -15.77 -31.45 17.61
N ALA A 250 -15.32 -31.99 16.47
CA ALA A 250 -16.16 -32.22 15.32
C ALA A 250 -17.29 -33.21 15.65
N GLU A 251 -17.03 -34.30 16.36
CA GLU A 251 -18.01 -35.36 16.64
C GLU A 251 -18.89 -35.09 17.87
N ALA A 252 -18.47 -34.19 18.76
CA ALA A 252 -19.20 -33.88 19.98
C ALA A 252 -20.68 -33.59 19.72
N SER A 253 -21.59 -34.28 20.41
CA SER A 253 -23.03 -34.00 20.31
C SER A 253 -23.45 -32.81 21.19
N ARG A 254 -22.70 -32.55 22.26
CA ARG A 254 -22.91 -31.47 23.23
C ARG A 254 -22.03 -30.26 22.91
N PRO A 255 -22.39 -29.04 23.35
CA PRO A 255 -21.57 -27.82 23.19
C PRO A 255 -20.34 -27.77 24.10
N VAL A 256 -20.11 -28.80 24.93
CA VAL A 256 -18.94 -28.89 25.82
C VAL A 256 -18.13 -30.12 25.48
N VAL A 257 -16.83 -29.95 25.36
CA VAL A 257 -15.87 -31.03 25.07
C VAL A 257 -14.78 -31.01 26.14
N ARG A 258 -14.37 -32.20 26.60
CA ARG A 258 -13.23 -32.34 27.49
C ARG A 258 -11.95 -32.42 26.67
N LEU A 259 -11.11 -31.39 26.78
CA LEU A 259 -9.81 -31.32 26.11
C LEU A 259 -8.72 -31.13 27.17
N ARG A 260 -7.70 -32.00 27.16
CA ARG A 260 -6.55 -31.91 28.09
C ARG A 260 -6.95 -31.72 29.55
N ASP A 261 -7.90 -32.54 30.01
CA ASP A 261 -8.48 -32.50 31.36
C ASP A 261 -9.19 -31.21 31.77
N ARG A 262 -9.58 -30.37 30.79
CA ARG A 262 -10.41 -29.18 31.00
C ARG A 262 -11.69 -29.25 30.18
N TRP A 263 -12.77 -28.68 30.72
CA TRP A 263 -14.01 -28.53 29.98
C TRP A 263 -13.94 -27.25 29.14
N VAL A 264 -14.21 -27.40 27.85
CA VAL A 264 -14.12 -26.33 26.86
C VAL A 264 -15.47 -26.14 26.22
N LEU A 265 -15.96 -24.91 26.24
CA LEU A 265 -17.19 -24.54 25.56
C LEU A 265 -16.89 -24.31 24.07
N VAL A 266 -17.56 -25.08 23.21
CA VAL A 266 -17.35 -25.05 21.77
C VAL A 266 -18.50 -24.26 21.12
N ASP A 267 -18.15 -23.09 20.58
CA ASP A 267 -19.04 -22.32 19.71
C ASP A 267 -19.45 -23.15 18.48
N PRO A 268 -20.75 -23.25 18.15
CA PRO A 268 -21.24 -23.90 16.92
C PRO A 268 -20.49 -23.48 15.64
N ARG A 269 -20.05 -22.22 15.54
CA ARG A 269 -19.24 -21.69 14.43
C ARG A 269 -17.85 -22.33 14.38
N LEU A 270 -17.20 -22.51 15.53
CA LEU A 270 -15.90 -23.18 15.64
C LEU A 270 -16.02 -24.68 15.38
N LYS A 271 -17.10 -25.30 15.84
CA LYS A 271 -17.44 -26.69 15.53
C LYS A 271 -17.65 -26.90 14.03
N ARG A 272 -18.34 -25.97 13.36
CA ARG A 272 -18.47 -25.97 11.89
C ARG A 272 -17.10 -25.89 11.21
N LYS A 273 -16.20 -25.01 11.69
CA LYS A 273 -14.82 -24.92 11.18
C LYS A 273 -14.02 -26.19 11.40
N ALA A 274 -14.18 -26.86 12.55
CA ALA A 274 -13.53 -28.15 12.81
C ALA A 274 -13.99 -29.27 11.85
N ARG A 275 -15.26 -29.23 11.40
CA ARG A 275 -15.79 -30.17 10.39
C ARG A 275 -15.50 -29.75 8.94
N GLN A 276 -15.29 -28.45 8.70
CA GLN A 276 -15.18 -27.90 7.36
C GLN A 276 -13.81 -28.24 6.76
N GLN A 277 -13.83 -28.95 5.63
CA GLN A 277 -12.66 -29.06 4.77
C GLN A 277 -12.55 -27.81 3.91
N LEU A 278 -11.43 -27.09 4.04
CA LEU A 278 -11.14 -25.96 3.17
C LEU A 278 -10.62 -26.46 1.83
N ALA A 279 -10.95 -25.73 0.76
CA ALA A 279 -10.37 -26.00 -0.54
C ALA A 279 -8.84 -25.78 -0.48
N PRO A 280 -8.05 -26.65 -1.14
CA PRO A 280 -6.62 -26.42 -1.31
C PRO A 280 -6.37 -25.05 -1.95
N ILE A 281 -5.31 -24.39 -1.51
CA ILE A 281 -4.90 -23.10 -2.05
C ILE A 281 -3.68 -23.29 -2.95
N THR A 282 -3.52 -22.42 -3.94
CA THR A 282 -2.31 -22.44 -4.77
C THR A 282 -1.07 -22.09 -3.94
N ALA A 283 0.10 -22.59 -4.36
CA ALA A 283 1.41 -22.15 -3.90
C ALA A 283 1.51 -20.64 -3.67
N VAL A 284 1.07 -19.87 -4.65
CA VAL A 284 1.17 -18.42 -4.62
C VAL A 284 0.18 -17.80 -3.63
N GLN A 285 -1.02 -18.36 -3.46
CA GLN A 285 -1.95 -17.93 -2.41
C GLN A 285 -1.43 -18.26 -1.01
N ALA A 286 -0.79 -19.41 -0.82
CA ALA A 286 -0.14 -19.80 0.44
C ALA A 286 0.96 -18.81 0.81
N VAL A 287 1.76 -18.38 -0.16
CA VAL A 287 2.76 -17.33 0.01
C VAL A 287 2.13 -16.01 0.47
N THR A 288 1.09 -15.55 -0.21
CA THR A 288 0.38 -14.32 0.19
C THR A 288 -0.16 -14.45 1.62
N ALA A 289 -0.80 -15.57 1.95
CA ALA A 289 -1.35 -15.85 3.27
C ALA A 289 -0.28 -15.89 4.37
N ALA A 290 0.88 -16.48 4.09
CA ALA A 290 2.01 -16.53 5.02
C ALA A 290 2.65 -15.15 5.25
N LEU A 291 2.73 -14.31 4.20
CA LEU A 291 3.28 -12.95 4.30
C LEU A 291 2.34 -11.98 5.03
N THR A 292 1.02 -12.14 4.86
CA THR A 292 0.02 -11.25 5.48
C THR A 292 -0.49 -11.76 6.82
N GLY A 293 -0.30 -13.04 7.15
CA GLY A 293 -0.93 -13.69 8.31
C GLY A 293 -2.45 -13.81 8.19
N SER A 294 -3.00 -13.70 6.97
CA SER A 294 -4.44 -13.72 6.73
C SER A 294 -4.82 -14.19 5.33
N ALA A 295 -5.96 -14.86 5.21
CA ALA A 295 -6.53 -15.32 3.94
C ALA A 295 -8.01 -14.92 3.83
N VAL A 296 -8.59 -15.05 2.64
CA VAL A 296 -10.03 -14.90 2.41
C VAL A 296 -10.61 -16.29 2.13
N VAL A 297 -11.55 -16.73 2.97
CA VAL A 297 -12.25 -18.02 2.86
C VAL A 297 -13.75 -17.72 2.83
N ASP A 298 -14.45 -18.17 1.79
CA ASP A 298 -15.89 -17.95 1.60
C ASP A 298 -16.31 -16.47 1.71
N GLY A 299 -15.41 -15.55 1.37
CA GLY A 299 -15.64 -14.09 1.44
C GLY A 299 -15.30 -13.47 2.80
N GLU A 300 -14.94 -14.25 3.80
CA GLU A 300 -14.53 -13.77 5.13
C GLU A 300 -13.00 -13.72 5.28
N HIS A 301 -12.50 -12.71 5.97
CA HIS A 301 -11.09 -12.63 6.35
C HIS A 301 -10.81 -13.54 7.55
N VAL A 302 -9.83 -14.44 7.40
CA VAL A 302 -9.46 -15.41 8.41
C VAL A 302 -7.99 -15.26 8.77
N ALA A 303 -7.66 -15.41 10.05
CA ALA A 303 -6.28 -15.43 10.51
C ALA A 303 -5.60 -16.72 10.04
N VAL A 304 -4.35 -16.59 9.59
CA VAL A 304 -3.52 -17.72 9.14
C VAL A 304 -2.37 -17.89 10.11
N ALA A 305 -2.13 -19.12 10.55
CA ALA A 305 -1.04 -19.44 11.46
C ALA A 305 0.32 -19.08 10.83
N PRO A 306 1.32 -18.66 11.63
CA PRO A 306 2.67 -18.41 11.12
C PRO A 306 3.22 -19.61 10.36
N HIS A 307 3.86 -19.35 9.21
CA HIS A 307 4.43 -20.38 8.35
C HIS A 307 5.83 -19.98 7.89
N ASP A 308 6.70 -20.97 7.74
CA ASP A 308 8.08 -20.80 7.27
C ASP A 308 8.21 -20.25 5.83
N LEU A 309 7.12 -20.24 5.05
CA LEU A 309 7.08 -19.74 3.67
C LEU A 309 7.47 -18.25 3.62
N ALA A 310 7.02 -17.48 4.60
CA ALA A 310 7.38 -16.07 4.71
C ALA A 310 8.90 -15.90 4.90
N ALA A 311 9.51 -16.70 5.77
CA ALA A 311 10.96 -16.70 5.98
C ALA A 311 11.72 -17.24 4.76
N THR A 312 11.20 -18.30 4.13
CA THR A 312 11.76 -18.93 2.93
C THR A 312 11.87 -17.92 1.79
N ILE A 313 10.87 -17.07 1.60
CA ILE A 313 10.87 -16.05 0.54
C ILE A 313 11.79 -14.88 0.87
N THR A 314 11.78 -14.43 2.13
CA THR A 314 12.46 -13.19 2.53
C THR A 314 13.95 -13.39 2.87
N THR A 315 14.36 -14.61 3.21
CA THR A 315 15.74 -14.93 3.57
C THR A 315 16.54 -15.28 2.33
N ILE A 316 17.27 -14.29 1.81
CA ILE A 316 18.06 -14.44 0.58
C ILE A 316 19.39 -15.17 0.88
N PRO A 317 19.67 -16.31 0.23
CA PRO A 317 20.90 -17.06 0.42
C PRO A 317 22.12 -16.30 -0.12
N ARG A 318 23.29 -16.62 0.43
CA ARG A 318 24.57 -16.09 -0.07
C ARG A 318 24.97 -16.83 -1.34
N ILE A 319 24.83 -16.16 -2.47
CA ILE A 319 25.26 -16.65 -3.78
C ILE A 319 26.47 -15.82 -4.26
N PRO A 320 27.58 -16.44 -4.69
CA PRO A 320 28.71 -15.73 -5.27
C PRO A 320 28.43 -15.32 -6.73
N PRO A 321 29.16 -14.34 -7.29
CA PRO A 321 29.14 -14.08 -8.73
C PRO A 321 29.50 -15.36 -9.52
N PRO A 322 28.83 -15.65 -10.64
CA PRO A 322 29.11 -16.85 -11.41
C PRO A 322 30.46 -16.76 -12.12
N PRO A 323 31.21 -17.88 -12.24
CA PRO A 323 32.57 -17.87 -12.78
C PRO A 323 32.66 -17.45 -14.26
N GLY A 324 31.58 -17.60 -15.03
CA GLY A 324 31.50 -17.16 -16.42
C GLY A 324 31.38 -15.64 -16.61
N LEU A 325 31.16 -14.86 -15.54
CA LEU A 325 30.95 -13.43 -15.61
C LEU A 325 32.29 -12.68 -15.67
N ARG A 326 32.54 -11.98 -16.78
CA ARG A 326 33.73 -11.12 -16.98
C ARG A 326 33.50 -9.70 -16.49
N ALA A 327 33.09 -9.57 -15.23
CA ALA A 327 32.97 -8.29 -14.53
C ALA A 327 32.87 -8.49 -13.02
N GLN A 328 33.28 -7.48 -12.26
CA GLN A 328 33.03 -7.42 -10.83
C GLN A 328 31.69 -6.72 -10.59
N LEU A 329 30.75 -7.44 -9.96
CA LEU A 329 29.49 -6.86 -9.52
C LEU A 329 29.73 -5.96 -8.30
N ARG A 330 29.07 -4.80 -8.28
CA ARG A 330 28.95 -3.97 -7.07
C ARG A 330 28.08 -4.67 -6.03
N ASP A 331 28.16 -4.25 -4.77
CA ASP A 331 27.43 -4.88 -3.67
C ASP A 331 25.91 -4.91 -3.91
N TYR A 332 25.32 -3.81 -4.38
CA TYR A 332 23.91 -3.79 -4.72
C TYR A 332 23.61 -4.71 -5.93
N GLN A 333 24.47 -4.76 -6.96
CA GLN A 333 24.27 -5.67 -8.10
C GLN A 333 24.33 -7.14 -7.67
N LEU A 334 25.27 -7.47 -6.78
CA LEU A 334 25.40 -8.80 -6.18
C LEU A 334 24.18 -9.16 -5.31
N HIS A 335 23.65 -8.21 -4.54
CA HIS A 335 22.38 -8.40 -3.84
C HIS A 335 21.22 -8.64 -4.81
N GLY A 336 21.16 -7.88 -5.91
CA GLY A 336 20.15 -8.06 -6.96
C GLY A 336 20.23 -9.44 -7.62
N LEU A 337 21.45 -9.92 -7.90
CA LEU A 337 21.69 -11.27 -8.40
C LEU A 337 21.19 -12.32 -7.39
N ARG A 338 21.59 -12.21 -6.12
CA ARG A 338 21.19 -13.15 -5.06
C ARG A 338 19.67 -13.23 -4.92
N TRP A 339 19.02 -12.06 -4.91
CA TRP A 339 17.57 -11.94 -4.83
C TRP A 339 16.86 -12.59 -6.02
N LEU A 340 17.28 -12.27 -7.26
CA LEU A 340 16.71 -12.89 -8.46
C LEU A 340 16.95 -14.40 -8.51
N ALA A 341 18.17 -14.84 -8.18
CA ALA A 341 18.51 -16.26 -8.18
C ALA A 341 17.69 -17.05 -7.16
N HIS A 342 17.46 -16.47 -5.97
CA HIS A 342 16.61 -17.05 -4.95
C HIS A 342 15.17 -17.24 -5.42
N LEU A 343 14.50 -16.17 -5.84
CA LEU A 343 13.10 -16.23 -6.27
C LEU A 343 12.92 -17.15 -7.48
N THR A 344 13.79 -17.03 -8.49
CA THR A 344 13.70 -17.87 -9.68
C THR A 344 14.13 -19.33 -9.44
N GLY A 345 14.90 -19.60 -8.39
CA GLY A 345 15.21 -20.94 -7.91
C GLY A 345 14.03 -21.61 -7.19
N LEU A 346 13.19 -20.80 -6.53
CA LEU A 346 11.92 -21.22 -5.96
C LEU A 346 10.81 -21.39 -7.03
N GLY A 347 11.06 -21.07 -8.30
CA GLY A 347 10.04 -21.09 -9.36
C GLY A 347 9.14 -19.84 -9.42
N LEU A 348 9.49 -18.81 -8.65
CA LEU A 348 8.80 -17.52 -8.63
C LEU A 348 9.43 -16.53 -9.63
N GLY A 349 8.66 -15.53 -10.05
CA GLY A 349 9.16 -14.42 -10.84
C GLY A 349 9.55 -13.22 -9.98
N ALA A 350 10.12 -12.20 -10.62
CA ALA A 350 10.64 -11.02 -9.94
C ALA A 350 10.66 -9.78 -10.85
N CYS A 351 10.46 -8.60 -10.27
CA CYS A 351 10.58 -7.32 -10.94
C CYS A 351 11.76 -6.50 -10.40
N LEU A 352 12.79 -6.33 -11.23
CA LEU A 352 13.94 -5.46 -10.92
C LEU A 352 13.69 -4.05 -11.50
N ALA A 353 13.30 -3.13 -10.61
CA ALA A 353 12.90 -1.76 -10.93
C ALA A 353 13.92 -0.72 -10.43
N ASP A 354 15.21 -1.09 -10.40
CA ASP A 354 16.32 -0.17 -10.15
C ASP A 354 16.32 1.00 -11.13
N ASP A 355 16.78 2.17 -10.68
CA ASP A 355 16.97 3.35 -11.52
C ASP A 355 17.77 3.02 -12.78
N MET A 356 17.48 3.77 -13.84
CA MET A 356 18.19 3.59 -15.09
C MET A 356 19.66 3.92 -14.91
N GLY A 357 20.53 2.99 -15.30
CA GLY A 357 21.97 3.18 -15.19
C GLY A 357 22.65 2.36 -14.11
N LEU A 358 21.89 1.73 -13.20
CA LEU A 358 22.42 0.86 -12.15
C LEU A 358 22.84 -0.54 -12.63
N GLY A 359 22.75 -0.83 -13.93
CA GLY A 359 23.23 -2.10 -14.49
C GLY A 359 22.29 -3.29 -14.24
N LYS A 360 20.99 -3.11 -14.56
CA LYS A 360 20.02 -4.21 -14.58
C LYS A 360 20.43 -5.34 -15.55
N THR A 361 20.94 -4.97 -16.72
CA THR A 361 21.40 -5.88 -17.78
C THR A 361 22.51 -6.81 -17.29
N ILE A 362 23.59 -6.27 -16.70
CA ILE A 362 24.68 -7.10 -16.13
C ILE A 362 24.19 -8.01 -15.00
N THR A 363 23.28 -7.53 -14.15
CA THR A 363 22.65 -8.36 -13.11
C THR A 363 21.88 -9.54 -13.72
N LEU A 364 21.16 -9.32 -14.83
CA LEU A 364 20.44 -10.37 -15.53
C LEU A 364 21.38 -11.33 -16.26
N ILE A 365 22.45 -10.85 -16.88
CA ILE A 365 23.48 -11.71 -17.48
C ILE A 365 24.11 -12.60 -16.41
N ALA A 366 24.40 -12.06 -15.22
CA ALA A 366 24.87 -12.84 -14.09
C ALA A 366 23.83 -13.87 -13.63
N LEU A 367 22.54 -13.53 -13.63
CA LEU A 367 21.47 -14.49 -13.32
C LEU A 367 21.43 -15.62 -14.36
N HIS A 368 21.54 -15.31 -15.65
CA HIS A 368 21.58 -16.31 -16.72
C HIS A 368 22.76 -17.28 -16.53
N LEU A 369 23.95 -16.76 -16.22
CA LEU A 369 25.15 -17.57 -15.97
C LEU A 369 25.10 -18.38 -14.66
N HIS A 370 24.28 -17.95 -13.70
CA HIS A 370 24.09 -18.68 -12.44
C HIS A 370 23.09 -19.83 -12.60
N ARG A 371 22.07 -19.66 -13.45
CA ARG A 371 21.04 -20.68 -13.69
C ARG A 371 21.55 -21.78 -14.61
N ASP A 372 21.03 -22.98 -14.42
CA ASP A 372 21.34 -24.13 -15.27
C ASP A 372 20.75 -23.94 -16.69
N HIS A 373 21.48 -24.39 -17.71
CA HIS A 373 21.29 -24.03 -19.12
C HIS A 373 20.42 -25.00 -19.92
N GLU A 374 19.58 -25.82 -19.28
CA GLU A 374 18.77 -26.83 -19.98
C GLU A 374 17.89 -26.22 -21.10
N HIS A 375 17.46 -24.97 -20.93
CA HIS A 375 16.66 -24.23 -21.91
C HIS A 375 17.13 -22.77 -22.06
N PRO A 376 16.96 -22.14 -23.24
CA PRO A 376 17.46 -20.80 -23.49
C PRO A 376 16.68 -19.72 -22.73
N THR A 377 17.28 -18.54 -22.63
CA THR A 377 16.64 -17.33 -22.10
C THR A 377 16.12 -16.46 -23.24
N LEU A 378 14.83 -16.13 -23.23
CA LEU A 378 14.25 -15.14 -24.15
C LEU A 378 14.29 -13.76 -23.51
N VAL A 379 14.94 -12.79 -24.16
CA VAL A 379 14.88 -11.38 -23.77
C VAL A 379 14.02 -10.63 -24.78
N VAL A 380 12.92 -10.05 -24.29
CA VAL A 380 12.03 -9.18 -25.06
C VAL A 380 12.32 -7.74 -24.66
N CYS A 381 12.88 -6.96 -25.57
CA CYS A 381 13.27 -5.57 -25.31
C CYS A 381 12.79 -4.62 -26.44
N PRO A 382 12.82 -3.30 -26.25
CA PRO A 382 12.61 -2.37 -27.36
C PRO A 382 13.64 -2.58 -28.49
N ALA A 383 13.23 -2.40 -29.75
CA ALA A 383 14.06 -2.71 -30.93
C ALA A 383 15.45 -2.04 -30.93
N SER A 384 15.49 -0.86 -30.36
CA SER A 384 16.68 -0.06 -30.09
C SER A 384 17.69 -0.65 -29.10
N LEU A 385 17.28 -1.61 -28.26
CA LEU A 385 18.13 -2.19 -27.21
C LEU A 385 18.78 -3.50 -27.64
N LEU A 386 18.37 -4.06 -28.78
CA LEU A 386 18.90 -5.33 -29.28
C LEU A 386 20.43 -5.32 -29.36
N GLY A 387 21.00 -4.29 -30.00
CA GLY A 387 22.46 -4.15 -30.10
C GLY A 387 23.14 -3.90 -28.76
N ASN A 388 22.49 -3.18 -27.84
CA ASN A 388 23.06 -2.95 -26.51
C ASN A 388 23.14 -4.27 -25.72
N TRP A 389 22.05 -5.05 -25.69
CA TRP A 389 22.02 -6.37 -25.07
C TRP A 389 23.09 -7.29 -25.65
N GLU A 390 23.18 -7.36 -26.97
CA GLU A 390 24.18 -8.18 -27.65
C GLU A 390 25.61 -7.79 -27.27
N ARG A 391 25.94 -6.50 -27.27
CA ARG A 391 27.26 -6.00 -26.84
C ARG A 391 27.55 -6.29 -25.37
N GLU A 392 26.57 -6.10 -24.49
CA GLU A 392 26.74 -6.39 -23.06
C GLU A 392 26.93 -7.89 -22.80
N ILE A 393 26.21 -8.76 -23.51
CA ILE A 393 26.40 -10.22 -23.41
C ILE A 393 27.79 -10.61 -23.88
N HIS A 394 28.24 -10.15 -25.05
CA HIS A 394 29.59 -10.43 -25.54
C HIS A 394 30.68 -9.90 -24.58
N ARG A 395 30.45 -8.75 -23.95
CA ARG A 395 31.39 -8.15 -23.00
C ARG A 395 31.45 -8.93 -21.68
N PHE A 396 30.30 -9.22 -21.07
CA PHE A 396 30.22 -9.75 -19.71
C PHE A 396 30.12 -11.27 -19.65
N ALA A 397 29.68 -11.92 -20.73
CA ALA A 397 29.50 -13.37 -20.83
C ALA A 397 29.92 -13.89 -22.23
N PRO A 398 31.20 -13.71 -22.64
CA PRO A 398 31.64 -14.05 -23.99
C PRO A 398 31.52 -15.54 -24.37
N GLY A 399 31.34 -16.43 -23.39
CA GLY A 399 31.10 -17.86 -23.63
C GLY A 399 29.63 -18.23 -23.87
N THR A 400 28.71 -17.27 -23.74
CA THR A 400 27.26 -17.50 -23.88
C THR A 400 26.83 -17.24 -25.33
N PRO A 401 26.22 -18.23 -26.03
CA PRO A 401 25.63 -18.01 -27.34
C PRO A 401 24.54 -16.92 -27.29
N VAL A 402 24.55 -15.99 -28.24
CA VAL A 402 23.51 -14.96 -28.37
C VAL A 402 22.95 -14.97 -29.79
N THR A 403 21.62 -15.00 -29.91
CA THR A 403 20.92 -15.04 -31.20
C THR A 403 19.89 -13.93 -31.29
N ARG A 404 19.95 -13.13 -32.36
CA ARG A 404 18.96 -12.09 -32.64
C ARG A 404 17.76 -12.68 -33.40
N TYR A 405 16.62 -12.80 -32.72
CA TYR A 405 15.34 -13.20 -33.32
C TYR A 405 14.54 -11.96 -33.76
N HIS A 406 15.00 -11.32 -34.83
CA HIS A 406 14.40 -10.12 -35.42
C HIS A 406 14.65 -10.05 -36.94
N GLY A 407 13.74 -9.44 -37.69
CA GLY A 407 13.83 -9.31 -39.15
C GLY A 407 13.19 -10.47 -39.93
N PRO A 408 13.26 -10.44 -41.27
CA PRO A 408 12.51 -11.35 -42.16
C PRO A 408 12.99 -12.80 -42.13
N HIS A 409 14.28 -13.05 -41.87
CA HIS A 409 14.88 -14.39 -41.85
C HIS A 409 15.40 -14.72 -40.44
N ARG A 410 14.48 -14.93 -39.51
CA ARG A 410 14.78 -15.21 -38.10
C ARG A 410 14.62 -16.70 -37.79
N THR A 411 15.59 -17.26 -37.10
CA THR A 411 15.61 -18.67 -36.68
C THR A 411 15.68 -18.71 -35.16
N LEU A 412 14.86 -19.55 -34.54
CA LEU A 412 14.90 -19.76 -33.08
C LEU A 412 16.10 -20.62 -32.71
N ALA A 413 16.93 -20.13 -31.80
CA ALA A 413 18.01 -20.90 -31.20
C ALA A 413 17.51 -21.71 -30.00
N THR A 414 18.13 -22.87 -29.76
CA THR A 414 17.78 -23.80 -28.69
C THR A 414 18.65 -23.64 -27.44
N GLU A 415 19.63 -22.75 -27.46
CA GLU A 415 20.58 -22.53 -26.36
C GLU A 415 20.95 -21.05 -26.21
N GLY A 416 21.54 -20.69 -25.06
CA GLY A 416 22.02 -19.34 -24.78
C GLY A 416 20.91 -18.31 -24.60
N ILE A 417 21.13 -17.10 -25.13
CA ILE A 417 20.23 -15.95 -25.00
C ILE A 417 19.64 -15.58 -26.38
N VAL A 418 18.32 -15.55 -26.48
CA VAL A 418 17.59 -15.13 -27.68
C VAL A 418 17.05 -13.71 -27.46
N LEU A 419 17.45 -12.77 -28.31
CA LEU A 419 17.04 -11.36 -28.25
C LEU A 419 15.92 -11.09 -29.27
N THR A 420 14.78 -10.59 -28.82
CA THR A 420 13.67 -10.21 -29.70
C THR A 420 13.05 -8.88 -29.29
N THR A 421 12.16 -8.35 -30.14
CA THR A 421 11.41 -7.12 -29.86
C THR A 421 9.99 -7.40 -29.45
N TYR A 422 9.34 -6.50 -28.72
CA TYR A 422 7.90 -6.62 -28.44
C TYR A 422 7.03 -6.79 -29.70
N GLY A 423 7.39 -6.11 -30.79
CA GLY A 423 6.70 -6.24 -32.07
C GLY A 423 6.88 -7.61 -32.70
N THR A 424 8.12 -8.10 -32.78
CA THR A 424 8.44 -9.43 -33.32
C THR A 424 7.84 -10.54 -32.46
N MET A 425 7.97 -10.45 -31.14
CA MET A 425 7.38 -11.39 -30.19
C MET A 425 5.86 -11.50 -30.37
N ARG A 426 5.17 -10.36 -30.53
CA ARG A 426 3.72 -10.35 -30.74
C ARG A 426 3.33 -11.04 -32.06
N MET A 427 4.05 -10.78 -33.14
CA MET A 427 3.78 -11.42 -34.45
C MET A 427 4.01 -12.93 -34.40
N ASP A 428 5.02 -13.38 -33.67
CA ASP A 428 5.47 -14.77 -33.63
C ASP A 428 5.10 -15.50 -32.34
N ALA A 429 4.10 -15.00 -31.62
CA ALA A 429 3.69 -15.58 -30.34
C ALA A 429 3.33 -17.06 -30.46
N GLY A 430 2.78 -17.49 -31.60
CA GLY A 430 2.49 -18.90 -31.89
C GLY A 430 3.75 -19.77 -31.91
N THR A 431 4.80 -19.33 -32.59
CA THR A 431 6.09 -20.05 -32.67
C THR A 431 6.80 -20.05 -31.31
N LEU A 432 6.85 -18.89 -30.64
CA LEU A 432 7.52 -18.76 -29.33
C LEU A 432 6.86 -19.60 -28.23
N ARG A 433 5.55 -19.87 -28.35
CA ARG A 433 4.79 -20.76 -27.44
C ARG A 433 5.18 -22.23 -27.52
N GLN A 434 5.64 -22.67 -28.69
CA GLN A 434 6.04 -24.06 -28.92
C GLN A 434 7.44 -24.35 -28.39
N HIS A 435 8.21 -23.31 -28.07
CA HIS A 435 9.56 -23.41 -27.53
C HIS A 435 9.55 -23.45 -26.01
N ARG A 436 10.44 -24.25 -25.40
CA ARG A 436 10.64 -24.26 -23.94
C ARG A 436 11.65 -23.18 -23.56
N TRP A 437 11.32 -22.36 -22.57
CA TRP A 437 12.17 -21.27 -22.10
C TRP A 437 12.55 -21.49 -20.64
N GLY A 438 13.85 -21.48 -20.36
CA GLY A 438 14.36 -21.55 -18.98
C GLY A 438 14.12 -20.26 -18.23
N MET A 439 14.05 -19.14 -18.96
CA MET A 439 13.69 -17.83 -18.44
C MET A 439 13.13 -16.94 -19.57
N VAL A 440 12.13 -16.12 -19.26
CA VAL A 440 11.67 -15.03 -20.14
C VAL A 440 11.86 -13.70 -19.41
N VAL A 441 12.50 -12.76 -20.09
CA VAL A 441 12.81 -11.43 -19.56
C VAL A 441 12.04 -10.38 -20.36
N ALA A 442 11.30 -9.53 -19.68
CA ALA A 442 10.66 -8.36 -20.26
C ALA A 442 11.45 -7.12 -19.85
N ASP A 443 12.23 -6.58 -20.78
CA ASP A 443 12.98 -5.35 -20.57
C ASP A 443 12.15 -4.13 -20.94
N GLU A 444 12.28 -3.04 -20.17
CA GLU A 444 11.39 -1.88 -20.21
C GLU A 444 9.91 -2.33 -20.12
N ALA A 445 9.58 -3.07 -19.06
CA ALA A 445 8.28 -3.72 -18.84
C ALA A 445 7.07 -2.76 -18.84
N GLN A 446 7.28 -1.44 -18.77
CA GLN A 446 6.22 -0.45 -19.00
C GLN A 446 5.58 -0.56 -20.39
N HIS A 447 6.23 -1.21 -21.36
CA HIS A 447 5.63 -1.53 -22.67
C HIS A 447 4.44 -2.50 -22.57
N VAL A 448 4.29 -3.22 -21.45
CA VAL A 448 3.18 -4.14 -21.17
C VAL A 448 2.34 -3.71 -19.95
N LYS A 449 2.37 -2.41 -19.61
CA LYS A 449 1.59 -1.84 -18.48
C LYS A 449 0.09 -2.05 -18.58
N ASN A 450 -0.45 -2.11 -19.80
CA ASN A 450 -1.86 -2.41 -20.03
C ASN A 450 -2.06 -3.92 -20.21
N PRO A 451 -2.69 -4.62 -19.24
CA PRO A 451 -2.84 -6.06 -19.29
C PRO A 451 -3.76 -6.54 -20.44
N ARG A 452 -4.61 -5.67 -20.98
CA ARG A 452 -5.52 -5.97 -22.10
C ARG A 452 -4.89 -5.77 -23.47
N SER A 453 -3.67 -5.22 -23.53
CA SER A 453 -3.00 -4.99 -24.80
C SER A 453 -2.63 -6.32 -25.48
N GLY A 454 -2.72 -6.37 -26.82
CA GLY A 454 -2.34 -7.57 -27.57
C GLY A 454 -0.89 -8.01 -27.32
N THR A 455 0.01 -7.07 -27.01
CA THR A 455 1.40 -7.34 -26.62
C THR A 455 1.48 -8.04 -25.26
N ALA A 456 0.78 -7.55 -24.23
CA ALA A 456 0.78 -8.16 -22.90
C ALA A 456 0.13 -9.56 -22.94
N THR A 457 -0.96 -9.74 -23.67
CA THR A 457 -1.62 -11.04 -23.87
C THR A 457 -0.71 -12.04 -24.60
N ALA A 458 0.00 -11.59 -25.64
CA ALA A 458 0.96 -12.43 -26.36
C ALA A 458 2.09 -12.89 -25.44
N LEU A 459 2.70 -11.96 -24.69
CA LEU A 459 3.80 -12.24 -23.76
C LEU A 459 3.40 -13.19 -22.62
N ARG A 460 2.21 -13.02 -22.03
CA ARG A 460 1.67 -13.94 -21.00
C ARG A 460 1.52 -15.37 -21.52
N GLY A 461 1.22 -15.52 -22.81
CA GLY A 461 1.05 -16.83 -23.41
C GLY A 461 2.35 -17.61 -23.60
N ILE A 462 3.53 -16.98 -23.49
CA ILE A 462 4.81 -17.67 -23.67
C ILE A 462 5.15 -18.46 -22.39
N PRO A 463 5.38 -19.79 -22.49
CA PRO A 463 5.74 -20.61 -21.34
C PRO A 463 7.16 -20.26 -20.86
N ALA A 464 7.37 -20.22 -19.55
CA ALA A 464 8.67 -19.91 -18.97
C ALA A 464 8.81 -20.57 -17.59
N ALA A 465 9.97 -21.17 -17.31
CA ALA A 465 10.28 -21.68 -15.97
C ALA A 465 10.57 -20.55 -14.96
N ALA A 466 11.03 -19.38 -15.44
CA ALA A 466 11.22 -18.18 -14.65
C ALA A 466 10.86 -16.94 -15.46
N ARG A 467 10.33 -15.90 -14.80
CA ARG A 467 9.98 -14.62 -15.44
C ARG A 467 10.59 -13.45 -14.69
N VAL A 468 11.31 -12.59 -15.41
CA VAL A 468 11.93 -11.40 -14.84
C VAL A 468 11.48 -10.16 -15.61
N ALA A 469 10.93 -9.19 -14.91
CA ALA A 469 10.63 -7.87 -15.46
C ALA A 469 11.77 -6.90 -15.10
N LEU A 470 12.23 -6.11 -16.07
CA LEU A 470 13.13 -5.00 -15.84
C LEU A 470 12.38 -3.70 -16.14
N SER A 471 12.40 -2.75 -15.21
CA SER A 471 11.80 -1.42 -15.39
C SER A 471 12.79 -0.32 -15.00
N GLY A 472 12.84 0.75 -15.79
CA GLY A 472 13.58 1.97 -15.43
C GLY A 472 12.69 3.05 -14.81
N THR A 473 11.39 3.01 -15.04
CA THR A 473 10.42 3.98 -14.52
C THR A 473 9.78 3.46 -13.23
N PRO A 474 9.35 4.36 -12.33
CA PRO A 474 8.59 3.99 -11.14
C PRO A 474 7.41 3.10 -11.52
N VAL A 475 7.24 1.96 -10.85
CA VAL A 475 6.01 1.14 -10.90
C VAL A 475 4.87 1.84 -10.10
N GLU A 476 5.01 3.14 -9.87
CA GLU A 476 4.19 3.98 -8.98
C GLU A 476 3.03 4.64 -9.74
N ASN A 477 3.05 4.63 -11.09
CA ASN A 477 2.10 5.37 -11.93
C ASN A 477 0.69 4.75 -11.98
N SER A 478 0.48 3.53 -11.46
CA SER A 478 -0.86 3.00 -11.26
C SER A 478 -0.78 1.65 -10.55
N LEU A 479 -1.66 1.42 -9.58
CA LEU A 479 -1.90 0.07 -9.03
C LEU A 479 -2.21 -0.95 -10.14
N SER A 480 -2.80 -0.54 -11.27
CA SER A 480 -3.05 -1.44 -12.39
C SER A 480 -1.79 -1.83 -13.16
N GLU A 481 -0.81 -0.94 -13.26
CA GLU A 481 0.49 -1.23 -13.88
C GLU A 481 1.30 -2.18 -12.99
N LEU A 482 1.35 -1.89 -11.69
CA LEU A 482 1.92 -2.78 -10.67
C LEU A 482 1.32 -4.18 -10.77
N TRP A 483 -0.01 -4.28 -10.81
CA TRP A 483 -0.71 -5.54 -10.97
C TRP A 483 -0.31 -6.25 -12.28
N SER A 484 -0.28 -5.55 -13.41
CA SER A 484 0.02 -6.16 -14.71
C SER A 484 1.41 -6.80 -14.75
N ILE A 485 2.41 -6.13 -14.17
CA ILE A 485 3.81 -6.60 -14.13
C ILE A 485 3.98 -7.74 -13.13
N LEU A 486 3.44 -7.61 -11.92
CA LEU A 486 3.56 -8.64 -10.88
C LEU A 486 2.75 -9.90 -11.21
N ASP A 487 1.56 -9.76 -11.78
CA ASP A 487 0.78 -10.90 -12.28
C ASP A 487 1.49 -11.60 -13.45
N TRP A 488 2.21 -10.87 -14.31
CA TRP A 488 2.99 -11.52 -15.36
C TRP A 488 4.19 -12.28 -14.79
N THR A 489 4.95 -11.68 -13.87
CA THR A 489 6.14 -12.32 -13.28
C THR A 489 5.77 -13.49 -12.37
N THR A 490 4.80 -13.30 -11.47
CA THR A 490 4.33 -14.29 -10.50
C THR A 490 2.80 -14.43 -10.59
N PRO A 491 2.28 -15.19 -11.58
CA PRO A 491 0.84 -15.34 -11.81
C PRO A 491 0.08 -15.81 -10.58
N GLY A 492 -1.03 -15.14 -10.28
CA GLY A 492 -1.89 -15.45 -9.13
C GLY A 492 -1.53 -14.75 -7.82
N LEU A 493 -0.37 -14.07 -7.73
CA LEU A 493 0.09 -13.37 -6.51
C LEU A 493 -0.95 -12.41 -5.96
N LEU A 494 -1.58 -11.66 -6.87
CA LEU A 494 -2.53 -10.62 -6.57
C LEU A 494 -3.97 -11.01 -6.94
N GLY A 495 -4.19 -12.25 -7.37
CA GLY A 495 -5.47 -12.71 -7.93
C GLY A 495 -5.87 -11.95 -9.20
N THR A 496 -7.17 -11.99 -9.55
CA THR A 496 -7.69 -11.28 -10.72
C THR A 496 -7.61 -9.77 -10.56
N HIS A 497 -7.45 -9.01 -11.66
CA HIS A 497 -7.39 -7.54 -11.63
C HIS A 497 -8.59 -6.90 -10.91
N ARG A 498 -9.80 -7.47 -11.09
CA ARG A 498 -11.03 -7.01 -10.42
C ARG A 498 -10.96 -7.24 -8.91
N ALA A 499 -10.54 -8.43 -8.48
CA ALA A 499 -10.40 -8.75 -7.06
C ALA A 499 -9.30 -7.90 -6.41
N PHE A 500 -8.18 -7.70 -7.11
CA PHE A 500 -7.09 -6.83 -6.69
C PHE A 500 -7.56 -5.39 -6.45
N ARG A 501 -8.27 -4.78 -7.41
CA ARG A 501 -8.78 -3.41 -7.27
C ARG A 501 -9.87 -3.26 -6.21
N ALA A 502 -10.65 -4.31 -5.97
CA ALA A 502 -11.63 -4.31 -4.88
C ALA A 502 -10.97 -4.43 -3.51
N ARG A 503 -9.90 -5.25 -3.41
CA ARG A 503 -9.16 -5.47 -2.17
C ARG A 503 -8.26 -4.29 -1.80
N TRP A 504 -7.62 -3.68 -2.79
CA TRP A 504 -6.72 -2.54 -2.64
C TRP A 504 -7.13 -1.42 -3.59
N PRO A 505 -8.15 -0.62 -3.22
CA PRO A 505 -8.49 0.59 -3.97
C PRO A 505 -7.31 1.58 -3.96
N GLU A 506 -6.62 1.66 -2.81
CA GLU A 506 -5.41 2.42 -2.52
C GLU A 506 -4.33 1.52 -1.90
N PRO A 507 -3.04 1.87 -2.00
CA PRO A 507 -1.97 1.09 -1.39
C PRO A 507 -2.00 1.18 0.15
N ASP A 508 -1.87 0.03 0.80
CA ASP A 508 -1.78 -0.09 2.26
C ASP A 508 -0.57 -0.97 2.68
N ASP A 509 -0.39 -1.13 3.99
CA ASP A 509 0.69 -1.97 4.54
C ASP A 509 0.59 -3.44 4.13
N THR A 510 -0.63 -3.94 3.89
CA THR A 510 -0.83 -5.34 3.50
C THR A 510 -0.36 -5.58 2.06
N LEU A 511 -0.66 -4.66 1.14
CA LEU A 511 -0.14 -4.69 -0.22
C LEU A 511 1.39 -4.58 -0.22
N ALA A 512 1.95 -3.67 0.58
CA ALA A 512 3.39 -3.51 0.68
C ALA A 512 4.09 -4.81 1.13
N LYS A 513 3.53 -5.53 2.13
CA LYS A 513 4.05 -6.84 2.59
C LYS A 513 4.03 -7.91 1.48
N VAL A 514 2.99 -7.92 0.65
CA VAL A 514 2.86 -8.88 -0.46
C VAL A 514 3.80 -8.55 -1.61
N VAL A 515 3.96 -7.26 -1.94
CA VAL A 515 4.71 -6.81 -3.12
C VAL A 515 6.21 -6.76 -2.87
N LYS A 516 6.65 -6.30 -1.69
CA LYS A 516 8.06 -6.03 -1.37
C LYS A 516 9.00 -7.20 -1.67
N PRO A 517 8.65 -8.47 -1.41
CA PRO A 517 9.54 -9.59 -1.74
C PRO A 517 9.77 -9.79 -3.24
N PHE A 518 8.83 -9.36 -4.09
CA PHE A 518 8.82 -9.60 -5.55
C PHE A 518 9.22 -8.38 -6.38
N LEU A 519 9.42 -7.23 -5.74
CA LEU A 519 9.80 -5.97 -6.37
C LEU A 519 11.04 -5.39 -5.67
N LEU A 520 12.18 -5.40 -6.36
CA LEU A 520 13.40 -4.74 -5.91
C LEU A 520 13.58 -3.43 -6.66
N ARG A 521 13.60 -2.32 -5.94
CA ARG A 521 13.78 -0.96 -6.48
C ARG A 521 14.81 -0.23 -5.64
N ARG A 522 15.81 0.33 -6.32
CA ARG A 522 16.87 1.14 -5.73
C ARG A 522 17.11 2.36 -6.58
N ARG A 523 17.34 3.49 -5.91
CA ARG A 523 17.68 4.76 -6.52
C ARG A 523 19.18 4.99 -6.55
N LYS A 524 19.66 5.79 -7.51
CA LYS A 524 21.08 6.20 -7.55
C LYS A 524 21.50 6.92 -6.27
N SER A 525 20.58 7.68 -5.67
CA SER A 525 20.76 8.43 -4.43
C SER A 525 20.68 7.56 -3.17
N ASP A 526 20.32 6.28 -3.29
CA ASP A 526 20.23 5.41 -2.12
C ASP A 526 21.65 5.14 -1.56
N PRO A 527 21.82 5.11 -0.22
CA PRO A 527 23.12 4.85 0.39
C PRO A 527 23.76 3.54 -0.11
N GLY A 528 25.02 3.63 -0.55
CA GLY A 528 25.81 2.47 -1.01
C GLY A 528 25.45 1.93 -2.40
N VAL A 529 24.55 2.58 -3.15
CA VAL A 529 24.19 2.15 -4.51
C VAL A 529 25.13 2.73 -5.56
N ALA A 530 25.28 4.05 -5.64
CA ALA A 530 26.20 4.65 -6.62
C ALA A 530 26.92 5.89 -6.05
N PRO A 531 27.65 5.76 -4.92
CA PRO A 531 28.35 6.89 -4.29
C PRO A 531 29.42 7.51 -5.20
N GLU A 532 29.91 6.77 -6.21
CA GLU A 532 30.93 7.23 -7.15
C GLU A 532 30.39 8.05 -8.33
N LEU A 533 29.06 8.09 -8.53
CA LEU A 533 28.50 8.89 -9.62
C LEU A 533 28.78 10.37 -9.36
N PRO A 534 29.38 11.09 -10.32
CA PRO A 534 29.62 12.52 -10.15
C PRO A 534 28.29 13.27 -10.04
N ALA A 535 28.33 14.47 -9.46
CA ALA A 535 27.14 15.27 -9.21
C ALA A 535 26.35 15.52 -10.51
N LYS A 536 25.02 15.43 -10.41
CA LYS A 536 24.09 15.89 -11.43
C LYS A 536 23.46 17.18 -10.93
N THR A 537 23.56 18.24 -11.72
CA THR A 537 22.90 19.51 -11.44
C THR A 537 21.84 19.74 -12.50
N GLU A 538 20.60 19.96 -12.06
CA GLU A 538 19.48 20.28 -12.95
C GLU A 538 19.09 21.73 -12.75
N THR A 539 19.04 22.48 -13.84
CA THR A 539 18.73 23.91 -13.86
C THR A 539 17.60 24.17 -14.85
N ASP A 540 16.48 24.67 -14.36
CA ASP A 540 15.45 25.26 -15.22
C ASP A 540 15.95 26.64 -15.66
N LEU A 541 16.05 26.83 -16.97
CA LEU A 541 16.50 28.08 -17.59
C LEU A 541 15.28 28.80 -18.17
N PRO A 542 14.79 29.85 -17.51
CA PRO A 542 13.67 30.62 -18.02
C PRO A 542 14.11 31.47 -19.22
N VAL A 543 13.24 31.55 -20.22
CA VAL A 543 13.50 32.22 -21.49
C VAL A 543 12.31 33.06 -21.91
N PRO A 544 12.48 34.37 -22.20
CA PRO A 544 11.38 35.20 -22.66
C PRO A 544 10.99 34.85 -24.11
N LEU A 545 9.73 35.12 -24.46
CA LEU A 545 9.30 35.11 -25.86
C LEU A 545 9.84 36.33 -26.60
N THR A 546 10.23 36.15 -27.87
CA THR A 546 10.42 37.31 -28.77
C THR A 546 9.06 37.95 -29.11
N THR A 547 9.09 39.18 -29.61
CA THR A 547 7.87 39.90 -30.03
C THR A 547 7.06 39.13 -31.07
N GLU A 548 7.74 38.49 -32.04
CA GLU A 548 7.08 37.65 -33.05
C GLU A 548 6.40 36.43 -32.40
N GLN A 549 7.11 35.75 -31.49
CA GLN A 549 6.54 34.59 -30.80
C GLN A 549 5.33 34.98 -29.94
N ALA A 550 5.41 36.09 -29.19
CA ALA A 550 4.31 36.58 -28.37
C ALA A 550 3.07 36.89 -29.23
N ALA A 551 3.25 37.58 -30.36
CA ALA A 551 2.16 37.88 -31.29
C ALA A 551 1.51 36.61 -31.87
N LEU A 552 2.32 35.62 -32.28
CA LEU A 552 1.82 34.33 -32.77
C LEU A 552 1.08 33.54 -31.66
N TYR A 553 1.64 33.55 -30.46
CA TYR A 553 1.11 32.84 -29.30
C TYR A 553 -0.27 33.39 -28.90
N GLU A 554 -0.41 34.71 -28.78
CA GLU A 554 -1.68 35.37 -28.47
C GLU A 554 -2.72 35.18 -29.58
N ALA A 555 -2.31 35.29 -30.85
CA ALA A 555 -3.20 35.09 -31.99
C ALA A 555 -3.76 33.67 -32.03
N LEU A 556 -2.89 32.66 -31.93
CA LEU A 556 -3.29 31.25 -31.92
C LEU A 556 -4.20 30.93 -30.72
N THR A 557 -3.86 31.44 -29.54
CA THR A 557 -4.64 31.25 -28.32
C THR A 557 -6.06 31.77 -28.47
N ARG A 558 -6.20 33.04 -28.86
CA ARG A 558 -7.51 33.68 -29.05
C ARG A 558 -8.35 32.96 -30.09
N GLU A 559 -7.79 32.73 -31.29
CA GLU A 559 -8.54 32.11 -32.39
C GLU A 559 -9.00 30.68 -32.03
N THR A 560 -8.14 29.89 -31.39
CA THR A 560 -8.47 28.50 -31.10
C THR A 560 -9.42 28.37 -29.92
N LEU A 561 -9.30 29.21 -28.89
CA LEU A 561 -10.27 29.24 -27.78
C LEU A 561 -11.66 29.63 -28.27
N ASP A 562 -11.78 30.60 -29.18
CA ASP A 562 -13.07 30.97 -29.79
C ASP A 562 -13.69 29.80 -30.58
N ARG A 563 -12.88 28.91 -31.17
CA ARG A 563 -13.35 27.71 -31.86
C ARG A 563 -13.72 26.59 -30.88
N ILE A 564 -12.94 26.44 -29.80
CA ILE A 564 -13.20 25.47 -28.72
C ILE A 564 -14.53 25.76 -28.06
N ALA A 565 -14.83 27.02 -27.74
CA ALA A 565 -16.10 27.43 -27.12
C ALA A 565 -17.34 27.12 -27.98
N ARG A 566 -17.17 26.85 -29.28
CA ARG A 566 -18.24 26.49 -30.23
C ARG A 566 -18.21 25.02 -30.64
N SER A 567 -17.39 24.18 -29.99
CA SER A 567 -17.16 22.79 -30.37
C SER A 567 -17.30 21.87 -29.16
N ASP A 568 -17.83 20.67 -29.38
CA ASP A 568 -18.00 19.66 -28.33
C ASP A 568 -17.34 18.31 -28.69
N GLY A 569 -17.24 17.43 -27.70
CA GLY A 569 -16.85 16.03 -27.88
C GLY A 569 -15.45 15.85 -28.49
N MET A 570 -15.35 15.08 -29.57
CA MET A 570 -14.06 14.78 -30.21
C MET A 570 -13.47 15.99 -30.95
N ALA A 571 -14.32 16.85 -31.52
CA ALA A 571 -13.87 18.05 -32.22
C ALA A 571 -13.19 19.01 -31.23
N ARG A 572 -13.79 19.21 -30.05
CA ARG A 572 -13.20 19.99 -28.96
C ARG A 572 -11.83 19.44 -28.56
N ARG A 573 -11.74 18.14 -28.26
CA ARG A 573 -10.48 17.49 -27.86
C ARG A 573 -9.38 17.65 -28.92
N GLY A 574 -9.73 17.53 -30.20
CA GLY A 574 -8.80 17.78 -31.31
C GLY A 574 -8.29 19.23 -31.35
N LEU A 575 -9.15 20.23 -31.13
CA LEU A 575 -8.76 21.63 -31.08
C LEU A 575 -7.84 21.95 -29.88
N VAL A 576 -8.12 21.38 -28.71
CA VAL A 576 -7.27 21.56 -27.51
C VAL A 576 -5.86 20.99 -27.76
N LEU A 577 -5.76 19.77 -28.28
CA LEU A 577 -4.46 19.18 -28.63
C LEU A 577 -3.72 19.98 -29.71
N GLY A 578 -4.46 20.50 -30.70
CA GLY A 578 -3.92 21.38 -31.74
C GLY A 578 -3.37 22.68 -31.17
N LEU A 579 -4.11 23.32 -30.25
CA LEU A 579 -3.69 24.52 -29.53
C LEU A 579 -2.40 24.27 -28.76
N LEU A 580 -2.38 23.28 -27.86
CA LEU A 580 -1.21 22.94 -27.05
C LEU A 580 0.01 22.62 -27.91
N THR A 581 -0.18 21.86 -28.99
CA THR A 581 0.88 21.57 -29.95
C THR A 581 1.43 22.84 -30.58
N GLY A 582 0.56 23.69 -31.12
CA GLY A 582 0.97 24.93 -31.78
C GLY A 582 1.69 25.89 -30.83
N LEU A 583 1.21 26.05 -29.59
CA LEU A 583 1.87 26.87 -28.58
C LEU A 583 3.29 26.36 -28.26
N LYS A 584 3.47 25.05 -28.05
CA LYS A 584 4.80 24.45 -27.85
C LYS A 584 5.71 24.67 -29.06
N GLN A 585 5.18 24.57 -30.28
CA GLN A 585 5.96 24.86 -31.50
C GLN A 585 6.40 26.32 -31.58
N ILE A 586 5.52 27.26 -31.23
CA ILE A 586 5.82 28.70 -31.17
C ILE A 586 6.90 28.98 -30.11
N CYS A 587 6.79 28.42 -28.91
CA CYS A 587 7.79 28.54 -27.85
C CYS A 587 9.17 28.05 -28.31
N ASN A 588 9.23 26.98 -29.10
CA ASN A 588 10.48 26.51 -29.72
C ASN A 588 11.02 27.52 -30.73
N HIS A 589 10.23 27.83 -31.77
CA HIS A 589 10.61 28.76 -32.82
C HIS A 589 9.43 29.11 -33.75
N PRO A 590 9.22 30.36 -34.20
CA PRO A 590 8.19 30.72 -35.18
C PRO A 590 8.21 29.85 -36.45
N SER A 591 9.39 29.69 -37.05
CA SER A 591 9.63 28.78 -38.19
C SER A 591 9.20 27.32 -37.97
N HIS A 592 9.22 26.81 -36.73
CA HIS A 592 8.74 25.45 -36.44
C HIS A 592 7.21 25.36 -36.48
N TYR A 593 6.51 26.37 -35.96
CA TYR A 593 5.05 26.47 -36.05
C TYR A 593 4.57 26.76 -37.48
N LEU A 594 5.23 27.69 -38.17
CA LEU A 594 4.90 28.09 -39.55
C LEU A 594 5.29 27.05 -40.60
N GLY A 595 5.98 25.96 -40.21
CA GLY A 595 6.37 24.89 -41.11
C GLY A 595 7.43 25.30 -42.13
N HIS A 596 8.30 26.25 -41.78
CA HIS A 596 9.41 26.64 -42.64
C HIS A 596 10.46 25.54 -42.72
N ASP A 597 11.11 25.45 -43.89
CA ASP A 597 12.24 24.56 -44.04
C ASP A 597 13.49 25.08 -43.36
N THR A 598 13.69 26.37 -43.06
CA THR A 598 14.90 26.84 -42.36
C THR A 598 14.52 27.73 -41.19
N LEU A 599 15.43 27.89 -40.22
CA LEU A 599 15.25 28.89 -39.17
C LEU A 599 15.32 30.28 -39.82
N ARG A 600 14.25 31.06 -39.64
CA ARG A 600 14.11 32.46 -40.07
C ARG A 600 13.73 33.29 -38.87
N GLY A 601 14.40 34.42 -38.67
CA GLY A 601 14.24 35.21 -37.45
C GLY A 601 14.93 34.56 -36.26
N THR A 602 14.55 34.96 -35.05
CA THR A 602 15.10 34.40 -33.80
C THR A 602 13.99 33.83 -32.92
N SER A 603 14.40 33.03 -31.93
CA SER A 603 13.56 32.63 -30.80
C SER A 603 14.40 32.66 -29.54
N GLY A 604 13.79 32.97 -28.39
CA GLY A 604 14.56 33.05 -27.14
C GLY A 604 15.27 31.72 -26.82
N LYS A 605 14.65 30.58 -27.12
CA LYS A 605 15.26 29.26 -26.88
C LYS A 605 16.44 28.98 -27.82
N LEU A 606 16.38 29.47 -29.06
CA LEU A 606 17.50 29.32 -30.00
C LEU A 606 18.69 30.18 -29.56
N GLU A 607 18.44 31.42 -29.15
CA GLU A 607 19.48 32.33 -28.65
C GLU A 607 20.20 31.76 -27.42
N LEU A 608 19.44 31.26 -26.44
CA LEU A 608 20.01 30.60 -25.26
C LEU A 608 20.74 29.29 -25.62
N LEU A 609 20.22 28.51 -26.58
CA LEU A 609 20.89 27.30 -27.04
C LEU A 609 22.27 27.64 -27.62
N ASP A 610 22.35 28.67 -28.48
CA ASP A 610 23.60 29.09 -29.11
C ASP A 610 24.61 29.60 -28.05
N GLU A 611 24.16 30.34 -27.03
CA GLU A 611 24.99 30.78 -25.91
C GLU A 611 25.55 29.59 -25.09
N LEU A 612 24.67 28.65 -24.73
CA LEU A 612 25.06 27.45 -23.98
C LEU A 612 26.07 26.63 -24.77
N LEU A 613 25.83 26.41 -26.06
CA LEU A 613 26.74 25.65 -26.91
C LEU A 613 28.09 26.37 -27.08
N GLY A 614 28.09 27.69 -27.25
CA GLY A 614 29.32 28.48 -27.31
C GLY A 614 30.18 28.28 -26.05
N THR A 615 29.55 28.28 -24.88
CA THR A 615 30.24 28.08 -23.59
C THR A 615 30.72 26.64 -23.43
N ILE A 616 29.84 25.66 -23.63
CA ILE A 616 30.13 24.22 -23.42
C ILE A 616 31.27 23.76 -24.34
N LEU A 617 31.22 24.15 -25.61
CA LEU A 617 32.20 23.69 -26.61
C LEU A 617 33.56 24.39 -26.44
N ALA A 618 33.60 25.61 -25.90
CA ALA A 618 34.84 26.29 -25.56
C ALA A 618 35.62 25.59 -24.44
N GLU A 619 34.94 24.80 -23.61
CA GLU A 619 35.52 23.99 -22.53
C GLU A 619 35.72 22.51 -22.91
N ASP A 620 35.72 22.20 -24.21
CA ASP A 620 35.79 20.84 -24.77
C ASP A 620 34.68 19.89 -24.24
N GLY A 621 33.54 20.46 -23.82
CA GLY A 621 32.37 19.72 -23.37
C GLY A 621 31.66 18.97 -24.50
N SER A 622 30.90 17.93 -24.13
CA SER A 622 30.08 17.15 -25.06
C SER A 622 28.62 17.19 -24.63
N VAL A 623 27.73 17.42 -25.58
CA VAL A 623 26.34 17.80 -25.28
C VAL A 623 25.32 16.91 -25.97
N LEU A 624 24.30 16.50 -25.21
CA LEU A 624 23.08 15.92 -25.74
C LEU A 624 22.01 17.00 -25.84
N ILE A 625 21.36 17.13 -26.99
CA ILE A 625 20.22 18.03 -27.18
C ILE A 625 18.98 17.17 -27.43
N PHE A 626 17.95 17.35 -26.62
CA PHE A 626 16.67 16.64 -26.73
C PHE A 626 15.55 17.59 -27.18
N THR A 627 14.76 17.10 -28.13
CA THR A 627 13.50 17.75 -28.55
C THR A 627 12.45 16.67 -28.84
N GLN A 628 11.18 16.94 -28.54
CA GLN A 628 10.09 16.03 -28.86
C GLN A 628 9.76 15.99 -30.37
N TYR A 629 10.17 17.01 -31.13
CA TYR A 629 9.79 17.18 -32.53
C TYR A 629 10.95 16.93 -33.49
N VAL A 630 10.78 15.94 -34.36
CA VAL A 630 11.74 15.66 -35.45
C VAL A 630 11.88 16.85 -36.40
N ALA A 631 10.80 17.62 -36.62
CA ALA A 631 10.83 18.83 -37.44
C ALA A 631 11.77 19.89 -36.84
N MET A 632 11.62 20.20 -35.55
CA MET A 632 12.52 21.09 -34.84
C MET A 632 13.96 20.58 -34.84
N ALA A 633 14.17 19.27 -34.60
CA ALA A 633 15.49 18.67 -34.65
C ALA A 633 16.18 18.87 -36.03
N ARG A 634 15.43 18.76 -37.13
CA ARG A 634 15.96 19.02 -38.48
C ARG A 634 16.29 20.49 -38.73
N LEU A 635 15.59 21.41 -38.08
CA LEU A 635 15.89 22.83 -38.13
C LEU A 635 17.19 23.11 -37.35
N LEU A 636 17.28 22.64 -36.10
CA LEU A 636 18.48 22.75 -35.27
C LEU A 636 19.71 22.12 -35.95
N HIS A 637 19.58 20.90 -36.47
CA HIS A 637 20.71 20.21 -37.12
C HIS A 637 21.31 20.97 -38.32
N ARG A 638 20.51 21.81 -39.01
CA ARG A 638 21.01 22.65 -40.11
C ARG A 638 21.53 24.01 -39.66
N HIS A 639 21.08 24.47 -38.50
CA HIS A 639 21.56 25.70 -37.87
C HIS A 639 22.93 25.50 -37.22
N LEU A 640 23.15 24.34 -36.60
CA LEU A 640 24.40 24.01 -35.94
C LEU A 640 25.54 23.86 -36.95
N GLU A 641 26.58 24.67 -36.78
CA GLU A 641 27.77 24.66 -37.64
C GLU A 641 28.76 23.55 -37.26
N GLN A 642 28.74 23.13 -36.00
CA GLN A 642 29.66 22.13 -35.46
C GLN A 642 29.23 20.70 -35.86
N PRO A 643 30.18 19.75 -35.92
CA PRO A 643 29.86 18.35 -36.20
C PRO A 643 28.79 17.82 -35.25
N THR A 644 27.64 17.49 -35.80
CA THR A 644 26.46 17.10 -35.03
C THR A 644 25.92 15.76 -35.52
N LEU A 645 25.71 14.83 -34.61
CA LEU A 645 25.00 13.58 -34.89
C LEU A 645 23.50 13.80 -34.67
N PHE A 646 22.65 13.19 -35.51
CA PHE A 646 21.19 13.32 -35.40
C PHE A 646 20.50 11.95 -35.40
N LEU A 647 19.84 11.62 -34.29
CA LEU A 647 19.15 10.35 -34.08
C LEU A 647 17.64 10.55 -33.92
N HIS A 648 16.86 9.85 -34.76
CA HIS A 648 15.40 9.86 -34.71
C HIS A 648 14.79 8.47 -34.90
N GLY A 649 13.46 8.37 -34.76
CA GLY A 649 12.76 7.08 -34.74
C GLY A 649 12.85 6.28 -36.04
N GLY A 650 13.10 6.95 -37.16
CA GLY A 650 13.29 6.34 -38.49
C GLY A 650 14.73 5.92 -38.80
N THR A 651 15.69 6.21 -37.92
CA THR A 651 17.09 5.82 -38.11
C THR A 651 17.23 4.29 -37.99
N PRO A 652 17.75 3.57 -39.01
CA PRO A 652 17.95 2.12 -38.93
C PRO A 652 18.85 1.71 -37.75
N VAL A 653 18.60 0.52 -37.18
CA VAL A 653 19.29 0.04 -35.97
C VAL A 653 20.81 0.06 -36.11
N HIS A 654 21.36 -0.43 -37.22
CA HIS A 654 22.81 -0.43 -37.47
C HIS A 654 23.42 0.98 -37.53
N ARG A 655 22.70 1.96 -38.11
CA ARG A 655 23.14 3.37 -38.12
C ARG A 655 23.07 3.98 -36.73
N ARG A 656 22.08 3.61 -35.93
CA ARG A 656 21.94 4.06 -34.56
C ARG A 656 23.13 3.65 -33.71
N GLU A 657 23.54 2.38 -33.82
CA GLU A 657 24.73 1.83 -33.15
C GLU A 657 26.00 2.59 -33.56
N GLN A 658 26.18 2.81 -34.87
CA GLN A 658 27.31 3.60 -35.38
C GLN A 658 27.36 5.02 -34.79
N MET A 659 26.24 5.75 -34.79
CA MET A 659 26.20 7.11 -34.23
C MET A 659 26.56 7.15 -32.74
N VAL A 660 26.11 6.15 -31.95
CA VAL A 660 26.46 6.07 -30.52
C VAL A 660 27.95 5.86 -30.34
N ASP A 661 28.55 4.98 -31.13
CA ASP A 661 29.99 4.70 -31.05
C ASP A 661 30.81 5.92 -31.51
N ASP A 662 30.36 6.61 -32.57
CA ASP A 662 30.96 7.84 -33.08
C ASP A 662 30.94 8.97 -32.03
N PHE A 663 29.82 9.14 -31.33
CA PHE A 663 29.70 10.10 -30.23
C PHE A 663 30.63 9.74 -29.09
N GLN A 664 30.61 8.49 -28.61
CA GLN A 664 31.42 8.05 -27.47
C GLN A 664 32.93 8.18 -27.75
N GLN A 665 33.35 8.01 -29.00
CA GLN A 665 34.73 8.20 -29.45
C GLN A 665 35.12 9.68 -29.67
N GLY A 666 34.19 10.61 -29.52
CA GLY A 666 34.44 12.05 -29.68
C GLY A 666 34.53 12.53 -31.12
N ARG A 667 33.95 11.80 -32.08
CA ARG A 667 33.94 12.23 -33.49
C ARG A 667 32.97 13.39 -33.76
N ALA A 668 32.05 13.64 -32.84
CA ALA A 668 31.14 14.79 -32.86
C ALA A 668 30.90 15.26 -31.41
N PRO A 669 31.02 16.56 -31.11
CA PRO A 669 30.77 17.09 -29.76
C PRO A 669 29.26 17.23 -29.45
N ILE A 670 28.40 17.30 -30.46
CA ILE A 670 26.95 17.45 -30.30
C ILE A 670 26.23 16.19 -30.76
N PHE A 671 25.32 15.69 -29.93
CA PHE A 671 24.37 14.66 -30.32
C PHE A 671 22.93 15.16 -30.12
N LEU A 672 22.21 15.37 -31.22
CA LEU A 672 20.81 15.76 -31.24
C LEU A 672 19.91 14.53 -31.32
N LEU A 673 18.98 14.39 -30.38
CA LEU A 673 18.10 13.23 -30.28
C LEU A 673 16.63 13.65 -30.17
N SER A 674 15.76 12.99 -30.94
CA SER A 674 14.32 13.09 -30.66
C SER A 674 13.97 12.27 -29.42
N LEU A 675 13.19 12.83 -28.48
CA LEU A 675 12.85 12.18 -27.20
C LEU A 675 12.30 10.75 -27.37
N LYS A 676 11.41 10.53 -28.34
CA LYS A 676 10.85 9.18 -28.61
C LYS A 676 11.88 8.18 -29.14
N ALA A 677 12.92 8.63 -29.84
CA ALA A 677 14.00 7.75 -30.30
C ALA A 677 15.05 7.49 -29.21
N ALA A 678 15.16 8.41 -28.25
CA ALA A 678 16.03 8.35 -27.08
C ALA A 678 15.41 7.68 -25.84
N GLY A 679 14.13 7.29 -25.87
CA GLY A 679 13.47 6.45 -24.85
C GLY A 679 14.01 5.01 -24.77
N THR A 680 15.26 4.81 -25.21
CA THR A 680 15.90 3.54 -25.44
C THR A 680 17.27 3.55 -24.77
N GLY A 681 17.59 2.51 -23.97
CA GLY A 681 18.82 2.10 -23.23
C GLY A 681 20.23 2.50 -23.71
N LEU A 682 20.40 3.52 -24.55
CA LEU A 682 21.67 4.03 -25.06
C LEU A 682 22.59 4.45 -23.91
N ASN A 683 23.87 4.15 -24.07
CA ASN A 683 24.93 4.58 -23.17
C ASN A 683 25.66 5.77 -23.79
N LEU A 684 25.48 6.97 -23.24
CA LEU A 684 26.00 8.24 -23.77
C LEU A 684 26.85 9.00 -22.74
N THR A 685 27.61 8.26 -21.93
CA THR A 685 28.45 8.76 -20.81
C THR A 685 29.52 9.77 -21.20
N ARG A 686 29.83 9.98 -22.48
CA ARG A 686 30.71 11.08 -22.89
C ARG A 686 30.11 12.44 -22.61
N ALA A 687 28.78 12.57 -22.68
CA ALA A 687 28.15 13.86 -22.48
C ALA A 687 28.22 14.31 -21.02
N ASP A 688 28.76 15.49 -20.78
CA ASP A 688 28.73 16.20 -19.51
C ASP A 688 27.65 17.29 -19.49
N HIS A 689 27.03 17.58 -20.63
CA HIS A 689 25.88 18.47 -20.73
C HIS A 689 24.66 17.80 -21.38
N VAL A 690 23.48 18.08 -20.85
CA VAL A 690 22.19 17.66 -21.42
C VAL A 690 21.29 18.89 -21.53
N ILE A 691 20.76 19.16 -22.72
CA ILE A 691 19.84 20.27 -22.99
C ILE A 691 18.50 19.69 -23.40
N HIS A 692 17.45 19.95 -22.62
CA HIS A 692 16.06 19.73 -23.02
C HIS A 692 15.54 21.01 -23.67
N PHE A 693 15.51 21.02 -25.00
CA PHE A 693 15.10 22.19 -25.78
C PHE A 693 13.59 22.47 -25.63
N ASP A 694 12.78 21.43 -25.49
CA ASP A 694 11.35 21.55 -25.17
C ASP A 694 10.94 20.62 -24.05
N ARG A 695 9.93 21.05 -23.28
CA ARG A 695 9.46 20.33 -22.10
C ARG A 695 8.52 19.19 -22.47
N TRP A 696 8.74 18.04 -21.86
CA TRP A 696 7.83 16.92 -21.86
C TRP A 696 7.10 16.87 -20.52
N TRP A 697 5.77 16.84 -20.53
CA TRP A 697 4.97 16.99 -19.31
C TRP A 697 5.08 15.81 -18.33
N ASN A 698 5.64 14.68 -18.77
CA ASN A 698 5.95 13.56 -17.88
C ASN A 698 7.44 13.57 -17.53
N PRO A 699 7.83 13.97 -16.29
CA PRO A 699 9.21 14.06 -15.85
C PRO A 699 10.00 12.76 -16.04
N ALA A 700 9.35 11.60 -15.87
CA ALA A 700 10.02 10.31 -16.00
C ALA A 700 10.61 10.08 -17.41
N VAL A 701 10.05 10.71 -18.46
CA VAL A 701 10.59 10.65 -19.82
C VAL A 701 11.82 11.55 -19.97
N GLU A 702 11.80 12.74 -19.39
CA GLU A 702 12.96 13.67 -19.36
C GLU A 702 14.10 13.08 -18.52
N ASP A 703 13.78 12.51 -17.37
CA ASP A 703 14.74 11.82 -16.49
C ASP A 703 15.38 10.64 -17.22
N GLN A 704 14.57 9.84 -17.95
CA GLN A 704 15.08 8.74 -18.74
C GLN A 704 16.01 9.21 -19.88
N ALA A 705 15.76 10.38 -20.46
CA ALA A 705 16.65 10.96 -21.47
C ALA A 705 17.95 11.50 -20.84
N THR A 706 17.85 12.12 -19.66
CA THR A 706 18.99 12.67 -18.90
C THR A 706 19.93 11.58 -18.38
N ASP A 707 19.35 10.50 -17.85
CA ASP A 707 20.06 9.34 -17.31
C ASP A 707 20.83 8.54 -18.38
N ARG A 708 20.76 8.92 -19.67
CA ARG A 708 21.64 8.40 -20.73
C ARG A 708 23.08 8.89 -20.57
N ALA A 709 23.24 10.12 -20.07
CA ALA A 709 24.52 10.75 -19.78
C ALA A 709 24.94 10.51 -18.32
N HIS A 710 24.01 10.63 -17.36
CA HIS A 710 24.26 10.37 -15.94
C HIS A 710 24.14 8.89 -15.61
N ARG A 711 25.10 8.09 -16.05
CA ARG A 711 25.13 6.63 -15.89
C ARG A 711 26.50 6.15 -15.42
N ILE A 712 26.55 4.96 -14.82
CA ILE A 712 27.82 4.31 -14.45
C ILE A 712 28.78 4.29 -15.65
N GLY A 713 29.99 4.80 -15.44
CA GLY A 713 30.97 5.05 -16.49
C GLY A 713 31.13 6.53 -16.83
N GLN A 714 30.24 7.39 -16.33
CA GLN A 714 30.41 8.83 -16.30
C GLN A 714 31.51 9.22 -15.30
N THR A 715 32.45 10.05 -15.73
CA THR A 715 33.57 10.53 -14.91
C THR A 715 33.53 12.04 -14.67
N ARG A 716 32.63 12.77 -15.35
CA ARG A 716 32.47 14.22 -15.25
C ARG A 716 31.10 14.57 -14.63
N PRO A 717 30.99 15.66 -13.85
CA PRO A 717 29.69 16.18 -13.41
C PRO A 717 28.78 16.42 -14.61
N VAL A 718 27.49 16.10 -14.47
CA VAL A 718 26.50 16.26 -15.55
C VAL A 718 25.63 17.48 -15.27
N GLN A 719 25.65 18.45 -16.18
CA GLN A 719 24.81 19.65 -16.13
C GLN A 719 23.59 19.47 -17.04
N VAL A 720 22.39 19.61 -16.48
CA VAL A 720 21.13 19.42 -17.18
C VAL A 720 20.41 20.74 -17.27
N HIS A 721 20.22 21.22 -18.50
CA HIS A 721 19.63 22.50 -18.83
C HIS A 721 18.21 22.28 -19.37
N LYS A 722 17.19 22.75 -18.66
CA LYS A 722 15.78 22.62 -19.06
C LYS A 722 15.25 23.98 -19.51
N LEU A 723 15.08 24.17 -20.81
CA LEU A 723 14.64 25.45 -21.36
C LEU A 723 13.12 25.58 -21.17
N VAL A 724 12.70 26.64 -20.49
CA VAL A 724 11.29 26.91 -20.18
C VAL A 724 10.93 28.31 -20.64
N THR A 725 9.90 28.45 -21.47
CA THR A 725 9.45 29.77 -21.89
C THR A 725 8.56 30.45 -20.83
N GLU A 726 8.98 31.62 -20.36
CA GLU A 726 8.30 32.41 -19.32
C GLU A 726 6.91 32.88 -19.73
N GLY A 727 5.97 32.91 -18.78
CA GLY A 727 4.63 33.43 -18.98
C GLY A 727 3.75 32.57 -19.90
N THR A 728 4.23 31.42 -20.35
CA THR A 728 3.53 30.52 -21.28
C THR A 728 2.97 29.26 -20.62
N VAL A 729 2.30 28.43 -21.43
CA VAL A 729 1.87 27.09 -21.04
C VAL A 729 3.01 26.22 -20.51
N GLU A 730 4.27 26.42 -20.94
CA GLU A 730 5.41 25.63 -20.45
C GLU A 730 5.70 25.87 -18.97
N GLU A 731 5.87 27.13 -18.57
CA GLU A 731 6.07 27.52 -17.17
C GLU A 731 4.89 27.06 -16.31
N ARG A 732 3.68 27.19 -16.83
CA ARG A 732 2.48 26.92 -16.06
C ARG A 732 2.24 25.45 -15.80
N VAL A 733 2.50 24.59 -16.79
CA VAL A 733 2.47 23.14 -16.57
C VAL A 733 3.62 22.73 -15.65
N ALA A 734 4.81 23.32 -15.78
CA ALA A 734 5.92 23.06 -14.85
C ALA A 734 5.54 23.40 -13.39
N ALA A 735 4.92 24.56 -13.15
CA ALA A 735 4.41 24.95 -11.83
C ALA A 735 3.30 24.00 -11.33
N LEU A 736 2.37 23.60 -12.20
CA LEU A 736 1.33 22.63 -11.85
C LEU A 736 1.92 21.29 -11.39
N LEU A 737 2.98 20.81 -12.05
CA LEU A 737 3.66 19.56 -11.69
C LEU A 737 4.39 19.64 -10.34
N GLN A 738 4.78 20.84 -9.89
CA GLN A 738 5.38 21.05 -8.57
C GLN A 738 4.34 21.07 -7.44
N ASP A 739 3.13 21.56 -7.71
CA ASP A 739 2.08 21.80 -6.70
C ASP A 739 1.32 20.53 -6.22
N LYS A 740 1.65 19.31 -6.72
CA LYS A 740 0.97 18.02 -6.38
C LYS A 740 -0.57 18.08 -6.36
N ARG A 741 -1.18 18.66 -7.40
CA ARG A 741 -2.65 18.72 -7.56
C ARG A 741 -3.20 17.51 -8.32
N ASP A 742 -4.49 17.21 -8.21
CA ASP A 742 -5.16 16.13 -8.99
C ASP A 742 -4.94 16.26 -10.51
N LEU A 743 -4.92 17.50 -11.01
CA LEU A 743 -4.61 17.79 -12.40
C LEU A 743 -3.16 17.43 -12.75
N ALA A 744 -2.21 17.64 -11.83
CA ALA A 744 -0.82 17.26 -12.01
C ALA A 744 -0.70 15.74 -12.18
N ASP A 745 -1.37 14.97 -11.33
CA ASP A 745 -1.43 13.52 -11.47
C ASP A 745 -2.06 13.13 -12.81
N ALA A 746 -3.19 13.73 -13.21
CA ALA A 746 -3.80 13.43 -14.50
C ALA A 746 -2.83 13.70 -15.68
N VAL A 747 -2.09 14.81 -15.66
CA VAL A 747 -1.08 15.16 -16.69
C VAL A 747 0.11 14.20 -16.68
N LEU A 748 0.59 13.77 -15.51
CA LEU A 748 1.66 12.77 -15.39
C LEU A 748 1.28 11.43 -16.06
N HIS A 749 0.03 11.00 -15.88
CA HIS A 749 -0.47 9.71 -16.37
C HIS A 749 -0.96 9.76 -17.82
N GLY A 750 -1.70 10.82 -18.17
CA GLY A 750 -2.40 10.98 -19.45
C GLY A 750 -1.68 11.85 -20.48
N GLY A 751 -0.63 12.58 -20.09
CA GLY A 751 0.07 13.54 -20.94
C GLY A 751 -0.87 14.65 -21.44
N ASP A 752 -0.66 15.09 -22.69
CA ASP A 752 -1.50 16.12 -23.34
C ASP A 752 -2.99 15.75 -23.36
N ALA A 753 -3.34 14.47 -23.36
CA ALA A 753 -4.73 14.02 -23.41
C ALA A 753 -5.50 14.39 -22.14
N ALA A 754 -4.85 14.43 -20.97
CA ALA A 754 -5.49 14.83 -19.72
C ALA A 754 -5.91 16.31 -19.75
N LEU A 755 -5.12 17.16 -20.41
CA LEU A 755 -5.42 18.58 -20.56
C LEU A 755 -6.65 18.83 -21.47
N THR A 756 -7.08 17.83 -22.25
CA THR A 756 -8.26 17.97 -23.10
C THR A 756 -9.59 17.92 -22.33
N GLU A 757 -9.55 17.42 -21.09
CA GLU A 757 -10.72 17.30 -20.21
C GLU A 757 -10.92 18.53 -19.32
N LEU A 758 -10.01 19.51 -19.38
CA LEU A 758 -10.16 20.80 -18.70
C LEU A 758 -11.40 21.56 -19.20
N THR A 759 -12.04 22.31 -18.32
CA THR A 759 -13.08 23.28 -18.71
C THR A 759 -12.49 24.40 -19.56
N ASP A 760 -13.33 25.10 -20.32
CA ASP A 760 -12.88 26.22 -21.17
C ASP A 760 -12.21 27.33 -20.35
N ALA A 761 -12.70 27.60 -19.13
CA ALA A 761 -12.11 28.59 -18.23
C ALA A 761 -10.73 28.15 -17.71
N GLU A 762 -10.59 26.89 -17.28
CA GLU A 762 -9.31 26.34 -16.83
C GLU A 762 -8.28 26.30 -17.95
N LEU A 763 -8.71 25.90 -19.15
CA LEU A 763 -7.86 25.88 -20.34
C LEU A 763 -7.43 27.30 -20.71
N ALA A 764 -8.36 28.26 -20.76
CA ALA A 764 -8.04 29.66 -21.07
C ALA A 764 -7.03 30.23 -20.08
N GLU A 765 -7.19 29.96 -18.78
CA GLU A 765 -6.21 30.37 -17.78
C GLU A 765 -4.87 29.68 -18.08
N LEU A 766 -4.84 28.35 -18.27
CA LEU A 766 -3.63 27.56 -18.53
C LEU A 766 -2.79 28.09 -19.70
N VAL A 767 -3.43 28.47 -20.80
CA VAL A 767 -2.71 28.88 -22.01
C VAL A 767 -2.46 30.39 -22.08
N ARG A 768 -3.08 31.20 -21.23
CA ARG A 768 -2.96 32.67 -21.27
C ARG A 768 -1.52 33.13 -21.10
N LEU A 769 -1.05 33.94 -22.04
CA LEU A 769 0.24 34.63 -21.92
C LEU A 769 0.15 35.65 -20.78
N ARG A 770 1.07 35.56 -19.82
CA ARG A 770 1.21 36.54 -18.74
C ARG A 770 2.29 37.55 -19.12
N SER A 771 1.99 38.83 -18.94
CA SER A 771 3.01 39.86 -18.88
C SER A 771 3.80 39.67 -17.59
N THR A 772 5.12 39.48 -17.72
CA THR A 772 6.04 39.56 -16.59
C THR A 772 5.91 40.97 -15.98
N PRO A 773 5.77 41.12 -14.65
CA PRO A 773 5.73 42.43 -14.00
C PRO A 773 7.02 43.22 -14.17
#